data_AF-S7ZPA2-F1
#
_entry.id   AF-S7ZPA2-F1
#
_cell.length_a   1.000
_cell.length_b   1.000
_cell.length_c   1.000
_cell.angle_alpha   90.00
_cell.angle_beta   90.00
_cell.angle_gamma   90.00
#
_symmetry.space_group_name_H-M   'P 1'
#
loop_
_entity.id
_entity.type
_entity.pdbx_description
1 polymer ?
#
loop_
_entity_poly.entity_id
_entity_poly.type
_entity_poly.pdbx_seq_one_letter_code
_entity_poly.pdbx_strand_id
1 'polypeptide(L)'
;MNSNRVHRRKQFSSCDACRKSRVACDALRKRSVHGASSLATCTRCAARNRQCSFEWMKKVVSRADGSSPSSDRWNSLLSPPPSYGRGQENSFHLSPQFHDLGAESSQHGVDGSPAQADHGTPTPSARSSLTSLEVTDWLRSMYEDVFEQVFGSWLGNYSCPFSFGENGHLEGGTSDNPRFSISVSISSLCRQFDQLMRDLEKQSSTGSRAQPPTQADLVKEWQIETTLNQAIQTFSARWLPLTFEFDAEKQAQTPLIQSLWRELRQNLPRSMNRPCYRSMLSLYLFAMVPVPVGIPEDEEENGVPAQVCVHAALQQVQFLRARQRSLEFNGSKVSLLSDQATPISTPEQIRSEFIHIESMIYWAAMTFDTSSALTFNTKSILSSGLLGWEAESSWRMVQTCTNIFHEQSERWRTNGVLVTEETANQIIGAAHAWKLRVWKMGTILKEALREGHGEDAVYHAYSSAAEAIRQFNVTYRPLLAAFFIFLSGFEKQDWVLIVLFFATDELMVHHHLSILIMIDAIEIASREDILEKMSVTKSDAQGSLLNCLQFGLSNHFTIPTRQGSDYSVGPFPLVAIDPYPHHLLAGVQLLWKGIERDFDDGQIDQTTCENLQSILLQTLELLPQTSKSVRKGTEQARLAFLRRGVPSSGSSI
;
A
#
# COMPACT_ATOMS: atom_id res chain seq x y z
N MET A 1 -11.73 23.01 -25.39
CA MET A 1 -11.81 22.43 -24.02
C MET A 1 -13.17 22.77 -23.44
N ASN A 2 -14.00 21.77 -23.09
CA ASN A 2 -15.33 21.99 -22.51
C ASN A 2 -15.32 21.59 -21.03
N SER A 3 -15.52 22.55 -20.12
CA SER A 3 -15.40 22.33 -18.67
C SER A 3 -16.75 21.96 -18.05
N ASN A 4 -16.92 20.68 -17.69
CA ASN A 4 -18.15 20.19 -17.05
C ASN A 4 -18.20 20.60 -15.56
N ARG A 5 -19.03 21.60 -15.24
CA ARG A 5 -19.23 22.08 -13.85
C ARG A 5 -20.06 21.09 -13.03
N VAL A 6 -19.42 20.42 -12.07
CA VAL A 6 -20.10 19.60 -11.05
C VAL A 6 -21.11 20.46 -10.27
N HIS A 7 -22.39 20.05 -10.26
CA HIS A 7 -23.44 20.73 -9.50
C HIS A 7 -23.28 20.50 -7.99
N ARG A 8 -22.63 21.45 -7.28
CA ARG A 8 -22.72 21.55 -5.81
C ARG A 8 -24.18 21.54 -5.37
N ARG A 9 -24.53 20.68 -4.39
CA ARG A 9 -25.85 20.72 -3.72
C ARG A 9 -26.03 22.09 -3.06
N LYS A 10 -26.92 22.92 -3.60
CA LYS A 10 -27.36 24.15 -2.91
C LYS A 10 -28.06 23.75 -1.61
N GLN A 11 -27.47 24.11 -0.48
CA GLN A 11 -28.15 24.04 0.82
C GLN A 11 -29.39 24.95 0.80
N PHE A 12 -30.38 24.68 1.66
CA PHE A 12 -31.61 25.48 1.78
C PHE A 12 -32.43 25.63 0.48
N SER A 13 -32.57 24.54 -0.29
CA SER A 13 -33.29 24.56 -1.58
C SER A 13 -34.47 23.58 -1.72
N SER A 14 -34.78 22.79 -0.68
CA SER A 14 -35.81 21.74 -0.72
C SER A 14 -37.07 22.05 0.10
N CYS A 15 -38.22 21.58 -0.37
CA CYS A 15 -39.47 21.59 0.40
C CYS A 15 -39.42 20.54 1.54
N ASP A 16 -40.29 20.68 2.55
CA ASP A 16 -40.33 19.76 3.71
C ASP A 16 -40.46 18.29 3.28
N ALA A 17 -41.29 17.99 2.27
CA ALA A 17 -41.50 16.64 1.78
C ALA A 17 -40.24 16.05 1.10
N CYS A 18 -39.61 16.79 0.18
CA CYS A 18 -38.37 16.34 -0.45
C CYS A 18 -37.22 16.23 0.55
N ARG A 19 -37.14 17.13 1.55
CA ARG A 19 -36.16 17.05 2.64
C ARG A 19 -36.36 15.80 3.49
N LYS A 20 -37.59 15.51 3.94
CA LYS A 20 -37.92 14.29 4.70
C LYS A 20 -37.57 13.02 3.91
N SER A 21 -37.87 12.99 2.62
CA SER A 21 -37.51 11.88 1.73
C SER A 21 -36.06 11.89 1.24
N ARG A 22 -35.20 12.81 1.71
CA ARG A 22 -33.77 12.96 1.31
C ARG A 22 -33.53 13.02 -0.22
N VAL A 23 -34.47 13.57 -0.98
CA VAL A 23 -34.39 13.66 -2.46
C VAL A 23 -34.26 15.10 -2.96
N ALA A 24 -33.73 15.23 -4.18
CA ALA A 24 -33.63 16.52 -4.86
C ALA A 24 -35.02 17.19 -5.04
N CYS A 25 -35.02 18.53 -5.03
CA CYS A 25 -36.20 19.36 -5.12
C CYS A 25 -35.94 20.51 -6.09
N ASP A 26 -36.85 20.71 -7.05
CA ASP A 26 -36.76 21.71 -8.11
C ASP A 26 -37.68 22.94 -7.89
N ALA A 27 -38.38 23.01 -6.75
CA ALA A 27 -39.36 24.06 -6.49
C ALA A 27 -38.80 25.49 -6.62
N LEU A 28 -37.63 25.78 -6.06
CA LEU A 28 -37.00 27.11 -6.20
C LEU A 28 -36.58 27.41 -7.64
N ARG A 29 -36.18 26.39 -8.42
CA ARG A 29 -35.85 26.56 -9.84
C ARG A 29 -37.11 26.90 -10.65
N LYS A 30 -38.24 26.25 -10.37
CA LYS A 30 -39.54 26.59 -10.98
C LYS A 30 -40.07 27.96 -10.56
N ARG A 31 -39.87 28.36 -9.29
CA ARG A 31 -40.25 29.69 -8.79
C ARG A 31 -39.51 30.83 -9.51
N SER A 32 -38.26 30.60 -9.92
CA SER A 32 -37.47 31.56 -10.70
C SER A 32 -37.89 31.67 -12.17
N VAL A 33 -38.69 30.74 -12.70
CA VAL A 33 -39.07 30.69 -14.13
C VAL A 33 -40.47 31.25 -14.39
N HIS A 34 -41.38 31.18 -13.41
CA HIS A 34 -42.81 31.53 -13.61
C HIS A 34 -43.25 32.88 -13.02
N GLY A 35 -42.34 33.67 -12.47
CA GLY A 35 -42.69 34.94 -11.81
C GLY A 35 -43.38 34.74 -10.46
N ALA A 36 -43.33 35.78 -9.61
CA ALA A 36 -43.78 35.67 -8.23
C ALA A 36 -45.29 35.93 -8.08
N SER A 37 -46.11 34.87 -8.13
CA SER A 37 -47.47 34.90 -7.52
C SER A 37 -48.04 33.53 -7.11
N SER A 38 -47.64 32.42 -7.75
CA SER A 38 -48.12 31.07 -7.38
C SER A 38 -47.08 30.28 -6.56
N LEU A 39 -47.56 29.44 -5.62
CA LEU A 39 -46.70 28.49 -4.90
C LEU A 39 -46.26 27.34 -5.83
N ALA A 40 -45.20 27.60 -6.60
CA ALA A 40 -44.59 26.65 -7.51
C ALA A 40 -44.23 25.34 -6.79
N THR A 41 -45.05 24.31 -7.04
CA THR A 41 -44.88 22.99 -6.45
C THR A 41 -43.81 22.20 -7.22
N CYS A 42 -42.90 21.54 -6.50
CA CYS A 42 -41.82 20.74 -7.09
C CYS A 42 -42.39 19.57 -7.91
N THR A 43 -41.67 19.11 -8.93
CA THR A 43 -42.14 18.04 -9.84
C THR A 43 -42.54 16.78 -9.08
N ARG A 44 -41.81 16.40 -8.02
CA ARG A 44 -42.14 15.23 -7.17
C ARG A 44 -43.37 15.42 -6.27
N CYS A 45 -43.70 16.65 -5.88
CA CYS A 45 -44.88 16.94 -5.07
C CYS A 45 -46.12 17.08 -5.96
N ALA A 46 -45.97 17.70 -7.14
CA ALA A 46 -47.00 17.76 -8.18
C ALA A 46 -47.42 16.35 -8.63
N ALA A 47 -46.45 15.47 -8.95
CA ALA A 47 -46.71 14.06 -9.27
C ALA A 47 -47.33 13.22 -8.13
N ARG A 48 -47.51 13.81 -6.93
CA ARG A 48 -48.14 13.18 -5.77
C ARG A 48 -49.40 13.94 -5.30
N ASN A 49 -49.90 14.91 -6.09
CA ASN A 49 -50.98 15.84 -5.70
C ASN A 49 -50.78 16.48 -4.31
N ARG A 50 -49.54 16.85 -3.97
CA ARG A 50 -49.19 17.55 -2.73
C ARG A 50 -48.61 18.92 -3.04
N GLN A 51 -49.03 19.94 -2.29
CA GLN A 51 -48.36 21.24 -2.34
C GLN A 51 -46.99 21.20 -1.62
N CYS A 52 -46.08 22.07 -2.03
CA CYS A 52 -44.79 22.23 -1.35
C CYS A 52 -44.89 23.20 -0.17
N SER A 53 -44.54 22.72 1.02
CA SER A 53 -44.29 23.57 2.20
C SER A 53 -42.78 23.79 2.40
N PHE A 54 -42.43 24.88 3.08
CA PHE A 54 -41.05 25.28 3.38
C PHE A 54 -40.87 25.68 4.85
N GLU A 55 -41.67 25.10 5.75
CA GLU A 55 -41.73 25.47 7.17
C GLU A 55 -40.39 25.21 7.87
N TRP A 56 -39.64 24.18 7.45
CA TRP A 56 -38.30 23.97 8.00
C TRP A 56 -37.33 25.12 7.71
N MET A 57 -37.45 25.81 6.57
CA MET A 57 -36.56 26.94 6.25
C MET A 57 -36.95 28.18 7.06
N LYS A 58 -38.26 28.44 7.21
CA LYS A 58 -38.74 29.47 8.15
C LYS A 58 -38.19 29.25 9.55
N LYS A 59 -38.24 28.00 10.06
CA LYS A 59 -37.72 27.62 11.39
C LYS A 59 -36.21 27.69 11.54
N VAL A 60 -35.44 27.61 10.45
CA VAL A 60 -33.98 27.82 10.48
C VAL A 60 -33.68 29.32 10.52
N VAL A 61 -34.35 30.12 9.70
CA VAL A 61 -34.18 31.58 9.68
C VAL A 61 -34.63 32.21 11.01
N SER A 62 -35.76 31.77 11.57
CA SER A 62 -36.27 32.25 12.87
C SER A 62 -35.47 31.77 14.09
N ARG A 63 -34.45 30.92 13.89
CA ARG A 63 -33.46 30.55 14.91
C ARG A 63 -32.13 31.28 14.75
N ALA A 64 -31.93 31.98 13.63
CA ALA A 64 -30.74 32.76 13.34
C ALA A 64 -30.88 34.23 13.73
N ASP A 65 -32.07 34.82 13.53
CA ASP A 65 -32.39 36.20 13.94
C ASP A 65 -33.58 36.22 14.91
N GLY A 66 -33.38 36.83 16.09
CA GLY A 66 -34.37 36.91 17.18
C GLY A 66 -35.45 37.99 17.02
N SER A 67 -35.96 38.24 15.81
CA SER A 67 -36.99 39.25 15.55
C SER A 67 -37.96 38.85 14.41
N SER A 68 -39.18 39.41 14.45
CA SER A 68 -40.29 39.01 13.57
C SER A 68 -40.04 39.27 12.08
N PRO A 69 -40.58 38.44 11.16
CA PRO A 69 -40.19 38.44 9.77
C PRO A 69 -40.89 39.54 8.93
N SER A 70 -40.11 40.46 8.35
CA SER A 70 -40.52 41.21 7.17
C SER A 70 -40.41 40.35 5.91
N SER A 71 -41.35 40.49 4.97
CA SER A 71 -41.43 39.72 3.72
C SER A 71 -40.26 39.97 2.75
N ASP A 72 -39.60 41.12 2.87
CA ASP A 72 -38.88 41.69 1.71
C ASP A 72 -37.42 41.20 1.62
N ARG A 73 -36.90 40.62 2.72
CA ARG A 73 -35.52 40.08 2.80
C ARG A 73 -35.28 38.86 1.89
N TRP A 74 -36.33 38.24 1.34
CA TRP A 74 -36.21 37.08 0.45
C TRP A 74 -35.71 37.42 -0.97
N ASN A 75 -35.87 38.66 -1.43
CA ASN A 75 -35.53 39.03 -2.81
C ASN A 75 -34.02 39.31 -2.99
N SER A 76 -33.35 39.89 -1.98
CA SER A 76 -31.94 40.30 -2.09
C SER A 76 -30.93 39.15 -2.16
N LEU A 77 -31.30 37.94 -1.73
CA LEU A 77 -30.44 36.74 -1.80
C LEU A 77 -30.54 35.98 -3.14
N LEU A 78 -31.27 36.51 -4.13
CA LEU A 78 -31.55 35.83 -5.40
C LEU A 78 -31.14 36.59 -6.67
N SER A 79 -30.48 37.75 -6.55
CA SER A 79 -29.95 38.47 -7.71
C SER A 79 -28.69 37.80 -8.31
N PRO A 80 -28.56 37.69 -9.64
CA PRO A 80 -27.32 37.25 -10.29
C PRO A 80 -26.26 38.37 -10.26
N PRO A 81 -24.95 38.05 -10.32
CA PRO A 81 -23.89 39.04 -10.47
C PRO A 81 -23.95 39.71 -11.87
N PRO A 82 -23.43 40.94 -12.01
CA PRO A 82 -23.58 41.73 -13.23
C PRO A 82 -22.81 41.15 -14.42
N SER A 83 -23.41 41.25 -15.60
CA SER A 83 -22.79 40.90 -16.88
C SER A 83 -21.85 42.00 -17.34
N TYR A 84 -20.55 41.72 -17.45
CA TYR A 84 -19.64 42.56 -18.22
C TYR A 84 -19.85 42.34 -19.71
N GLY A 85 -20.06 43.44 -20.44
CA GLY A 85 -20.45 43.46 -21.84
C GLY A 85 -19.30 43.26 -22.82
N ARG A 86 -19.68 43.07 -24.09
CA ARG A 86 -18.79 42.93 -25.25
C ARG A 86 -18.84 44.21 -26.09
N GLY A 87 -17.67 44.74 -26.47
CA GLY A 87 -17.51 45.91 -27.35
C GLY A 87 -16.17 46.59 -27.06
N GLN A 88 -15.44 47.14 -28.03
CA GLN A 88 -15.73 47.31 -29.46
C GLN A 88 -14.42 47.38 -30.28
N GLU A 89 -14.50 47.20 -31.59
CA GLU A 89 -13.38 47.09 -32.54
C GLU A 89 -12.81 48.46 -32.98
N ASN A 90 -11.60 48.43 -33.55
CA ASN A 90 -11.16 49.20 -34.72
C ASN A 90 -9.90 48.49 -35.28
N SER A 91 -9.99 47.81 -36.43
CA SER A 91 -9.56 48.28 -37.77
C SER A 91 -8.03 48.42 -37.88
N PHE A 92 -7.33 47.88 -38.90
CA PHE A 92 -7.56 48.00 -40.35
C PHE A 92 -7.02 46.77 -41.16
N HIS A 93 -7.68 46.46 -42.29
CA HIS A 93 -7.15 46.10 -43.65
C HIS A 93 -5.84 45.28 -43.80
N LEU A 94 -5.66 44.29 -44.71
CA LEU A 94 -6.33 43.88 -45.97
C LEU A 94 -6.05 42.38 -46.27
N SER A 95 -6.82 41.78 -47.18
CA SER A 95 -6.49 40.53 -47.90
C SER A 95 -6.10 40.85 -49.36
N PRO A 96 -5.89 39.86 -50.26
CA PRO A 96 -4.82 38.86 -50.31
C PRO A 96 -4.04 38.94 -51.65
N GLN A 97 -2.88 38.27 -51.80
CA GLN A 97 -2.37 37.96 -53.15
C GLN A 97 -1.38 36.79 -53.20
N PHE A 98 -1.59 35.90 -54.17
CA PHE A 98 -0.58 34.99 -54.72
C PHE A 98 0.36 35.78 -55.64
N HIS A 99 1.62 35.36 -55.76
CA HIS A 99 2.27 35.26 -57.09
C HIS A 99 3.38 34.19 -57.07
N ASP A 100 3.56 33.61 -58.25
CA ASP A 100 4.40 32.45 -58.60
C ASP A 100 5.71 32.91 -59.31
N LEU A 101 6.46 31.95 -59.88
CA LEU A 101 7.69 32.03 -60.70
C LEU A 101 9.02 31.86 -59.92
N GLY A 102 9.93 30.93 -60.27
CA GLY A 102 9.79 29.79 -61.20
C GLY A 102 11.14 29.17 -61.66
N ALA A 103 11.09 27.89 -62.08
CA ALA A 103 12.01 27.15 -62.98
C ALA A 103 13.50 26.95 -62.53
N GLU A 104 14.31 25.96 -62.99
CA GLU A 104 14.27 24.94 -64.08
C GLU A 104 14.83 23.57 -63.58
N SER A 105 14.26 22.40 -63.96
CA SER A 105 14.75 21.40 -64.95
C SER A 105 16.13 20.73 -64.68
N SER A 106 16.40 19.42 -64.81
CA SER A 106 15.88 18.37 -65.73
C SER A 106 16.01 16.95 -65.13
N GLN A 107 15.02 16.03 -65.27
CA GLN A 107 14.94 14.84 -66.17
C GLN A 107 16.12 13.83 -66.10
N HIS A 108 15.94 12.49 -66.05
CA HIS A 108 14.81 11.58 -66.36
C HIS A 108 14.66 10.48 -65.26
N GLY A 109 13.69 9.55 -65.20
CA GLY A 109 12.48 9.27 -66.01
C GLY A 109 12.32 7.77 -66.36
N VAL A 110 11.07 7.27 -66.56
CA VAL A 110 10.69 5.90 -67.06
C VAL A 110 10.93 4.74 -66.05
N ASP A 111 9.99 3.87 -65.65
CA ASP A 111 8.51 3.79 -65.77
C ASP A 111 7.92 2.74 -64.76
N GLY A 112 6.66 2.30 -64.86
CA GLY A 112 6.30 0.89 -64.54
C GLY A 112 5.15 0.49 -63.58
N SER A 113 4.03 1.23 -63.48
CA SER A 113 2.70 0.74 -63.00
C SER A 113 2.49 0.16 -61.56
N PRO A 114 1.24 0.14 -61.03
CA PRO A 114 0.99 0.02 -59.59
C PRO A 114 0.65 -1.42 -59.13
N ALA A 115 1.25 -1.83 -58.00
CA ALA A 115 0.89 -3.04 -57.26
C ALA A 115 0.44 -2.72 -55.83
N GLN A 116 -0.46 -3.54 -55.29
CA GLN A 116 -1.12 -3.34 -54.00
C GLN A 116 -0.11 -3.32 -52.84
N ALA A 117 -0.25 -2.36 -51.93
CA ALA A 117 0.45 -2.37 -50.66
C ALA A 117 -0.15 -3.47 -49.75
N ASP A 118 0.50 -4.64 -49.76
CA ASP A 118 0.11 -5.78 -48.94
C ASP A 118 0.26 -5.45 -47.44
N HIS A 119 -0.62 -6.02 -46.61
CA HIS A 119 -0.62 -5.77 -45.17
C HIS A 119 0.51 -6.53 -44.48
N GLY A 120 1.71 -5.95 -44.55
CA GLY A 120 2.91 -6.42 -43.85
C GLY A 120 2.70 -6.51 -42.34
N THR A 121 2.46 -7.72 -41.86
CA THR A 121 2.52 -8.08 -40.43
C THR A 121 3.90 -7.66 -39.88
N PRO A 122 3.99 -6.94 -38.75
CA PRO A 122 5.28 -6.56 -38.20
C PRO A 122 6.05 -7.81 -37.77
N THR A 123 7.20 -8.04 -38.43
CA THR A 123 8.14 -9.11 -38.10
C THR A 123 8.61 -8.98 -36.65
N PRO A 124 8.70 -10.08 -35.87
CA PRO A 124 9.13 -10.04 -34.47
C PRO A 124 10.66 -9.89 -34.36
N SER A 125 11.17 -8.69 -34.64
CA SER A 125 12.60 -8.39 -34.47
C SER A 125 12.97 -8.20 -32.99
N ALA A 126 13.78 -9.14 -32.49
CA ALA A 126 14.78 -8.95 -31.42
C ALA A 126 14.28 -8.30 -30.10
N ARG A 127 13.26 -8.87 -29.45
CA ARG A 127 12.73 -8.35 -28.17
C ARG A 127 12.64 -9.36 -27.01
N SER A 128 13.31 -10.53 -27.07
CA SER A 128 13.13 -11.59 -26.07
C SER A 128 14.36 -12.50 -25.86
N SER A 129 15.56 -11.93 -25.73
CA SER A 129 16.84 -12.71 -25.74
C SER A 129 17.81 -12.39 -24.59
N LEU A 130 17.31 -11.86 -23.46
CA LEU A 130 18.16 -11.45 -22.32
C LEU A 130 17.88 -12.18 -20.99
N THR A 131 16.79 -12.95 -20.90
CA THR A 131 16.49 -13.83 -19.77
C THR A 131 16.64 -15.29 -20.17
N SER A 132 17.64 -15.99 -19.62
CA SER A 132 17.59 -17.46 -19.59
C SER A 132 16.35 -17.91 -18.81
N LEU A 133 15.74 -19.03 -19.22
CA LEU A 133 14.65 -19.66 -18.48
C LEU A 133 15.07 -19.93 -17.02
N GLU A 134 16.33 -20.33 -16.81
CA GLU A 134 16.94 -20.57 -15.50
C GLU A 134 16.90 -19.35 -14.56
N VAL A 135 17.12 -18.14 -15.09
CA VAL A 135 17.04 -16.89 -14.29
C VAL A 135 15.58 -16.61 -13.93
N THR A 136 14.68 -16.86 -14.88
CA THR A 136 13.23 -16.62 -14.74
C THR A 136 12.62 -17.53 -13.67
N ASP A 137 13.06 -18.78 -13.63
CA ASP A 137 12.63 -19.77 -12.63
C ASP A 137 13.33 -19.56 -11.28
N TRP A 138 14.63 -19.21 -11.25
CA TRP A 138 15.32 -18.84 -10.01
C TRP A 138 14.67 -17.65 -9.31
N LEU A 139 14.32 -16.59 -10.06
CA LEU A 139 13.61 -15.42 -9.53
C LEU A 139 12.24 -15.78 -8.94
N ARG A 140 11.57 -16.84 -9.47
CA ARG A 140 10.32 -17.36 -8.92
C ARG A 140 10.57 -18.12 -7.62
N SER A 141 11.48 -19.10 -7.60
CA SER A 141 11.85 -19.86 -6.40
C SER A 141 12.29 -18.94 -5.25
N MET A 142 13.13 -17.93 -5.52
CA MET A 142 13.51 -16.93 -4.52
C MET A 142 12.30 -16.24 -3.88
N TYR A 143 11.25 -15.95 -4.64
CA TYR A 143 10.03 -15.38 -4.09
C TYR A 143 9.23 -16.42 -3.31
N GLU A 144 8.92 -17.56 -3.92
CA GLU A 144 7.99 -18.56 -3.39
C GLU A 144 8.57 -19.28 -2.15
N ASP A 145 9.85 -19.63 -2.17
CA ASP A 145 10.52 -20.42 -1.13
C ASP A 145 11.06 -19.58 0.04
N VAL A 146 11.29 -18.27 -0.15
CA VAL A 146 11.85 -17.38 0.88
C VAL A 146 10.88 -16.27 1.27
N PHE A 147 10.53 -15.38 0.35
CA PHE A 147 9.83 -14.14 0.69
C PHE A 147 8.32 -14.30 0.89
N GLU A 148 7.66 -15.15 0.11
CA GLU A 148 6.25 -15.50 0.28
C GLU A 148 6.03 -16.29 1.58
N GLN A 149 7.03 -17.03 2.07
CA GLN A 149 6.97 -17.65 3.40
C GLN A 149 6.92 -16.57 4.50
N VAL A 150 7.82 -15.58 4.45
CA VAL A 150 7.84 -14.45 5.40
C VAL A 150 6.53 -13.65 5.33
N PHE A 151 6.05 -13.27 4.14
CA PHE A 151 4.75 -12.58 4.01
C PHE A 151 3.57 -13.44 4.48
N GLY A 152 3.62 -14.74 4.21
CA GLY A 152 2.57 -15.67 4.59
C GLY A 152 2.49 -15.89 6.10
N SER A 153 3.58 -15.72 6.85
CA SER A 153 3.57 -15.76 8.32
C SER A 153 2.65 -14.69 8.92
N TRP A 154 2.50 -13.54 8.26
CA TRP A 154 1.58 -12.47 8.66
C TRP A 154 0.10 -12.84 8.52
N LEU A 155 -0.20 -13.87 7.72
CA LEU A 155 -1.55 -14.37 7.47
C LEU A 155 -1.83 -15.72 8.16
N GLY A 156 -0.84 -16.34 8.79
CA GLY A 156 -1.02 -17.59 9.54
C GLY A 156 -2.02 -17.46 10.68
N ASN A 157 -2.52 -18.60 11.18
CA ASN A 157 -3.63 -18.70 12.14
C ASN A 157 -3.47 -17.85 13.42
N TYR A 158 -2.23 -17.55 13.82
CA TYR A 158 -1.91 -16.75 15.00
C TYR A 158 -1.73 -15.24 14.71
N SER A 159 -1.55 -14.86 13.44
CA SER A 159 -1.35 -13.47 12.99
C SER A 159 -2.60 -12.87 12.34
N CYS A 160 -3.41 -13.68 11.65
CA CYS A 160 -4.71 -13.25 11.14
C CYS A 160 -5.74 -13.26 12.28
N PRO A 161 -6.25 -12.10 12.75
CA PRO A 161 -7.18 -12.06 13.88
C PRO A 161 -8.56 -12.63 13.50
N PHE A 162 -8.87 -12.76 12.21
CA PHE A 162 -10.11 -13.39 11.71
C PHE A 162 -10.07 -14.92 11.76
N SER A 163 -8.88 -15.53 11.80
CA SER A 163 -8.65 -16.98 11.86
C SER A 163 -8.37 -17.48 13.29
N PHE A 164 -8.37 -16.57 14.26
CA PHE A 164 -8.03 -16.85 15.65
C PHE A 164 -9.10 -17.73 16.32
N GLY A 165 -8.72 -18.94 16.71
CA GLY A 165 -9.57 -19.87 17.47
C GLY A 165 -10.34 -20.91 16.63
N GLU A 166 -10.23 -20.92 15.30
CA GLU A 166 -10.90 -21.92 14.44
C GLU A 166 -10.46 -23.37 14.73
N ASN A 167 -9.33 -23.56 15.43
CA ASN A 167 -8.77 -24.88 15.79
C ASN A 167 -9.26 -25.43 17.14
N GLY A 168 -10.13 -24.72 17.88
CA GLY A 168 -10.58 -25.12 19.22
C GLY A 168 -11.60 -26.28 19.28
N HIS A 169 -11.99 -26.87 18.14
CA HIS A 169 -13.09 -27.84 18.06
C HIS A 169 -12.73 -29.22 17.49
N LEU A 170 -11.44 -29.53 17.30
CA LEU A 170 -10.98 -30.81 16.76
C LEU A 170 -10.21 -31.69 17.77
N GLU A 171 -10.39 -31.46 19.07
CA GLU A 171 -10.07 -32.45 20.13
C GLU A 171 -11.06 -33.64 20.08
N GLY A 172 -11.04 -34.42 19.00
CA GLY A 172 -11.99 -35.52 18.82
C GLY A 172 -12.11 -36.10 17.41
N GLY A 173 -11.06 -36.06 16.59
CA GLY A 173 -11.10 -36.61 15.24
C GLY A 173 -9.72 -37.08 14.76
N THR A 174 -9.66 -38.36 14.38
CA THR A 174 -8.64 -39.09 13.61
C THR A 174 -7.46 -38.31 12.99
N SER A 175 -6.27 -38.91 13.08
CA SER A 175 -4.91 -38.36 12.89
C SER A 175 -4.51 -37.83 11.49
N ASP A 176 -5.45 -37.40 10.65
CA ASP A 176 -5.19 -36.82 9.32
C ASP A 176 -5.91 -35.46 9.21
N ASN A 177 -5.42 -34.44 9.93
CA ASN A 177 -5.88 -33.06 9.83
C ASN A 177 -4.70 -32.13 9.51
N PRO A 178 -4.92 -30.98 8.85
CA PRO A 178 -3.90 -30.32 8.05
C PRO A 178 -2.76 -29.79 8.91
N ARG A 179 -1.53 -29.97 8.42
CA ARG A 179 -0.31 -29.37 8.99
C ARG A 179 -0.57 -27.90 9.29
N PHE A 180 -0.20 -27.45 10.49
CA PHE A 180 -0.15 -26.04 10.83
C PHE A 180 0.67 -25.30 9.77
N SER A 181 0.01 -24.50 8.94
CA SER A 181 0.69 -23.81 7.85
C SER A 181 1.41 -22.59 8.44
N ILE A 182 2.73 -22.75 8.64
CA ILE A 182 3.68 -21.73 9.12
C ILE A 182 3.45 -20.39 8.41
N SER A 183 3.19 -20.47 7.11
CA SER A 183 2.94 -19.35 6.22
C SER A 183 1.81 -19.68 5.26
N VAL A 184 1.04 -18.68 4.82
CA VAL A 184 0.03 -18.87 3.76
C VAL A 184 0.38 -18.06 2.52
N SER A 185 0.55 -18.74 1.38
CA SER A 185 0.90 -18.13 0.09
C SER A 185 -0.18 -17.14 -0.36
N ILE A 186 0.17 -15.85 -0.39
CA ILE A 186 -0.71 -14.76 -0.81
C ILE A 186 -1.04 -14.90 -2.30
N SER A 187 -0.07 -15.34 -3.10
CA SER A 187 -0.22 -15.55 -4.53
C SER A 187 -1.17 -16.73 -4.83
N SER A 188 -1.10 -17.80 -4.04
CA SER A 188 -2.06 -18.92 -4.09
C SER A 188 -3.47 -18.50 -3.67
N LEU A 189 -3.61 -17.79 -2.52
CA LEU A 189 -4.89 -17.25 -2.07
C LEU A 189 -5.54 -16.34 -3.13
N CYS A 190 -4.76 -15.47 -3.77
CA CYS A 190 -5.27 -14.59 -4.83
C CYS A 190 -5.74 -15.38 -6.07
N ARG A 191 -5.02 -16.44 -6.47
CA ARG A 191 -5.44 -17.37 -7.56
C ARG A 191 -6.71 -18.13 -7.20
N GLN A 192 -6.76 -18.73 -6.00
CA GLN A 192 -7.92 -19.47 -5.49
C GLN A 192 -9.15 -18.58 -5.41
N PHE A 193 -9.02 -17.35 -4.89
CA PHE A 193 -10.18 -16.46 -4.73
C PHE A 193 -10.67 -15.87 -6.05
N ASP A 194 -9.78 -15.53 -6.98
CA ASP A 194 -10.16 -15.17 -8.35
C ASP A 194 -10.86 -16.34 -9.08
N GLN A 195 -10.49 -17.58 -8.80
CA GLN A 195 -11.18 -18.77 -9.32
C GLN A 195 -12.57 -18.92 -8.70
N LEU A 196 -12.67 -18.89 -7.37
CA LEU A 196 -13.91 -19.05 -6.62
C LEU A 196 -14.95 -17.97 -6.99
N MET A 197 -14.51 -16.71 -7.14
CA MET A 197 -15.36 -15.61 -7.62
C MET A 197 -15.92 -15.88 -9.02
N ARG A 198 -15.11 -16.39 -9.95
CA ARG A 198 -15.57 -16.76 -11.31
C ARG A 198 -16.57 -17.91 -11.30
N ASP A 199 -16.38 -18.89 -10.43
CA ASP A 199 -17.26 -20.06 -10.37
C ASP A 199 -18.62 -19.72 -9.73
N LEU A 200 -18.65 -18.81 -8.76
CA LEU A 200 -19.90 -18.23 -8.25
C LEU A 200 -20.63 -17.37 -9.30
N GLU A 201 -19.90 -16.56 -10.07
CA GLU A 201 -20.48 -15.82 -11.22
C GLU A 201 -21.14 -16.78 -12.22
N LYS A 202 -20.47 -17.89 -12.58
CA LYS A 202 -21.05 -18.93 -13.46
C LYS A 202 -22.29 -19.58 -12.85
N GLN A 203 -22.27 -19.94 -11.57
CA GLN A 203 -23.42 -20.56 -10.87
C GLN A 203 -24.64 -19.63 -10.83
N SER A 204 -24.44 -18.31 -10.68
CA SER A 204 -25.53 -17.32 -10.76
C SER A 204 -26.16 -17.27 -12.16
N SER A 205 -25.40 -17.53 -13.23
CA SER A 205 -25.88 -17.45 -14.62
C SER A 205 -26.77 -18.62 -15.10
N THR A 206 -27.18 -19.53 -14.21
CA THR A 206 -27.78 -20.85 -14.49
C THR A 206 -29.11 -20.88 -15.27
N GLY A 207 -29.71 -19.74 -15.59
CA GLY A 207 -30.81 -19.64 -16.57
C GLY A 207 -30.36 -19.75 -18.04
N SER A 208 -29.07 -19.56 -18.32
CA SER A 208 -28.47 -19.74 -19.64
C SER A 208 -27.40 -20.82 -19.60
N ARG A 209 -27.42 -21.73 -20.59
CA ARG A 209 -26.39 -22.76 -20.80
C ARG A 209 -25.00 -22.12 -20.70
N ALA A 210 -24.19 -22.58 -19.75
CA ALA A 210 -22.85 -22.05 -19.51
C ALA A 210 -22.05 -22.05 -20.82
N GLN A 211 -21.77 -20.85 -21.34
CA GLN A 211 -20.99 -20.70 -22.57
C GLN A 211 -19.51 -21.00 -22.26
N PRO A 212 -18.78 -21.67 -23.15
CA PRO A 212 -17.34 -21.82 -23.00
C PRO A 212 -16.69 -20.43 -22.94
N PRO A 213 -15.58 -20.27 -22.19
CA PRO A 213 -14.89 -18.98 -22.08
C PRO A 213 -14.49 -18.47 -23.47
N THR A 214 -14.72 -17.19 -23.74
CA THR A 214 -14.37 -16.63 -25.04
C THR A 214 -12.85 -16.52 -25.18
N GLN A 215 -12.36 -16.44 -26.42
CA GLN A 215 -10.93 -16.19 -26.66
C GLN A 215 -10.44 -14.91 -25.98
N ALA A 216 -11.30 -13.89 -25.84
CA ALA A 216 -10.98 -12.67 -25.12
C ALA A 216 -10.83 -12.89 -23.60
N ASP A 217 -11.64 -13.78 -23.01
CA ASP A 217 -11.53 -14.14 -21.59
C ASP A 217 -10.26 -14.94 -21.31
N LEU A 218 -9.92 -15.89 -22.19
CA LEU A 218 -8.67 -16.67 -22.10
C LEU A 218 -7.43 -15.77 -22.22
N VAL A 219 -7.42 -14.84 -23.18
CA VAL A 219 -6.32 -13.86 -23.33
C VAL A 219 -6.26 -12.91 -22.13
N LYS A 220 -7.40 -12.47 -21.59
CA LYS A 220 -7.44 -11.63 -20.38
C LYS A 220 -6.88 -12.36 -19.16
N GLU A 221 -7.25 -13.62 -18.96
CA GLU A 221 -6.77 -14.46 -17.87
C GLU A 221 -5.27 -14.69 -17.96
N TRP A 222 -4.78 -15.10 -19.14
CA TRP A 222 -3.34 -15.26 -19.38
C TRP A 222 -2.57 -13.98 -19.08
N GLN A 223 -3.06 -12.81 -19.54
CA GLN A 223 -2.42 -11.52 -19.25
C GLN A 223 -2.38 -11.17 -17.75
N ILE A 224 -3.40 -11.54 -16.97
CA ILE A 224 -3.41 -11.32 -15.51
C ILE A 224 -2.32 -12.19 -14.87
N GLU A 225 -2.26 -13.47 -15.22
CA GLU A 225 -1.28 -14.41 -14.69
C GLU A 225 0.16 -14.06 -15.10
N THR A 226 0.39 -13.68 -16.36
CA THR A 226 1.68 -13.17 -16.84
C THR A 226 2.10 -11.92 -16.06
N THR A 227 1.19 -10.98 -15.79
CA THR A 227 1.55 -9.75 -15.06
C THR A 227 1.88 -10.04 -13.58
N LEU A 228 1.23 -11.02 -12.94
CA LEU A 228 1.61 -11.47 -11.60
C LEU A 228 2.99 -12.12 -11.58
N ASN A 229 3.29 -13.00 -12.53
CA ASN A 229 4.61 -13.63 -12.63
C ASN A 229 5.72 -12.60 -12.92
N GLN A 230 5.46 -11.62 -13.79
CA GLN A 230 6.36 -10.48 -14.00
C GLN A 230 6.56 -9.65 -12.71
N ALA A 231 5.51 -9.44 -11.92
CA ALA A 231 5.59 -8.72 -10.64
C ALA A 231 6.46 -9.45 -9.63
N ILE A 232 6.29 -10.77 -9.50
CA ILE A 232 7.12 -11.66 -8.67
C ILE A 232 8.58 -11.61 -9.12
N GLN A 233 8.86 -11.78 -10.41
CA GLN A 233 10.22 -11.79 -10.95
C GLN A 233 10.92 -10.44 -10.78
N THR A 234 10.21 -9.34 -11.05
CA THR A 234 10.74 -7.98 -10.88
C THR A 234 10.96 -7.64 -9.40
N PHE A 235 10.10 -8.13 -8.50
CA PHE A 235 10.31 -8.05 -7.06
C PHE A 235 11.62 -8.76 -6.66
N SER A 236 11.83 -10.00 -7.11
CA SER A 236 13.04 -10.79 -6.82
C SER A 236 14.32 -10.27 -7.46
N ALA A 237 14.23 -9.50 -8.56
CA ALA A 237 15.38 -9.06 -9.34
C ALA A 237 16.41 -8.22 -8.56
N ARG A 238 16.03 -7.66 -7.40
CA ARG A 238 16.95 -6.93 -6.50
C ARG A 238 18.06 -7.79 -5.90
N TRP A 239 17.85 -9.11 -5.76
CA TRP A 239 18.83 -10.05 -5.21
C TRP A 239 19.68 -10.75 -6.27
N LEU A 240 19.35 -10.55 -7.55
CA LEU A 240 20.15 -11.09 -8.66
C LEU A 240 21.65 -10.74 -8.55
N PRO A 241 22.08 -9.54 -8.11
CA PRO A 241 23.50 -9.21 -7.94
C PRO A 241 24.27 -10.06 -6.92
N LEU A 242 23.56 -10.79 -6.04
CA LEU A 242 24.17 -11.69 -5.07
C LEU A 242 24.64 -13.01 -5.72
N THR A 243 24.00 -13.48 -6.79
CA THR A 243 24.31 -14.80 -7.39
C THR A 243 25.49 -14.79 -8.36
N PHE A 244 26.31 -13.74 -8.36
CA PHE A 244 27.42 -13.57 -9.32
C PHE A 244 28.67 -13.07 -8.60
N GLU A 245 29.79 -13.74 -8.83
CA GLU A 245 31.05 -13.43 -8.15
C GLU A 245 31.72 -12.19 -8.77
N PHE A 246 31.68 -12.06 -10.11
CA PHE A 246 32.47 -11.06 -10.84
C PHE A 246 31.72 -9.75 -11.10
N ASP A 247 32.41 -8.62 -10.92
CA ASP A 247 31.79 -7.29 -11.07
C ASP A 247 31.33 -6.98 -12.51
N ALA A 248 31.97 -7.57 -13.52
CA ALA A 248 31.52 -7.49 -14.91
C ALA A 248 30.12 -8.10 -15.11
N GLU A 249 29.82 -9.20 -14.40
CA GLU A 249 28.51 -9.85 -14.44
C GLU A 249 27.47 -9.05 -13.65
N LYS A 250 27.85 -8.47 -12.50
CA LYS A 250 27.01 -7.55 -11.72
C LYS A 250 26.61 -6.31 -12.54
N GLN A 251 27.53 -5.78 -13.35
CA GLN A 251 27.22 -4.71 -14.30
C GLN A 251 26.27 -5.17 -15.41
N ALA A 252 26.49 -6.36 -15.99
CA ALA A 252 25.64 -6.93 -17.04
C ALA A 252 24.18 -7.20 -16.62
N GLN A 253 23.89 -7.33 -15.32
CA GLN A 253 22.53 -7.48 -14.80
C GLN A 253 21.74 -6.19 -14.70
N THR A 254 22.39 -5.01 -14.64
CA THR A 254 21.67 -3.73 -14.50
C THR A 254 20.68 -3.50 -15.65
N PRO A 255 21.05 -3.74 -16.93
CA PRO A 255 20.09 -3.75 -18.05
C PRO A 255 18.91 -4.72 -17.88
N LEU A 256 19.12 -5.89 -17.29
CA LEU A 256 18.06 -6.89 -17.07
C LEU A 256 17.08 -6.46 -15.97
N ILE A 257 17.58 -5.94 -14.84
CA ILE A 257 16.73 -5.41 -13.77
C ILE A 257 15.91 -4.23 -14.28
N GLN A 258 16.53 -3.35 -15.09
CA GLN A 258 15.81 -2.28 -15.79
C GLN A 258 14.77 -2.79 -16.79
N SER A 259 15.06 -3.85 -17.57
CA SER A 259 14.09 -4.37 -18.55
C SER A 259 12.87 -5.01 -17.89
N LEU A 260 13.08 -5.80 -16.83
CA LEU A 260 11.99 -6.38 -16.03
C LEU A 260 11.08 -5.28 -15.45
N TRP A 261 11.68 -4.23 -14.86
CA TRP A 261 10.95 -3.09 -14.33
C TRP A 261 10.14 -2.36 -15.41
N ARG A 262 10.75 -2.08 -16.58
CA ARG A 262 10.09 -1.43 -17.72
C ARG A 262 8.93 -2.25 -18.27
N GLU A 263 9.11 -3.55 -18.44
CA GLU A 263 8.10 -4.47 -18.97
C GLU A 263 6.87 -4.57 -18.05
N LEU A 264 7.11 -4.79 -16.75
CA LEU A 264 6.06 -4.80 -15.74
C LEU A 264 5.31 -3.45 -15.72
N ARG A 265 6.05 -2.33 -15.72
CA ARG A 265 5.48 -0.98 -15.66
C ARG A 265 4.55 -0.66 -16.83
N GLN A 266 4.85 -1.16 -18.04
CA GLN A 266 3.99 -1.03 -19.22
C GLN A 266 2.64 -1.74 -19.07
N ASN A 267 2.56 -2.80 -18.26
CA ASN A 267 1.33 -3.57 -18.05
C ASN A 267 0.44 -3.03 -16.91
N LEU A 268 0.98 -2.28 -15.94
CA LEU A 268 0.23 -1.78 -14.78
C LEU A 268 -1.06 -1.00 -15.11
N PRO A 269 -1.13 -0.14 -16.16
CA PRO A 269 -2.37 0.52 -16.52
C PRO A 269 -3.50 -0.45 -16.89
N ARG A 270 -3.18 -1.65 -17.39
CA ARG A 270 -4.16 -2.71 -17.64
C ARG A 270 -4.60 -3.37 -16.34
N SER A 271 -3.67 -3.64 -15.42
CA SER A 271 -3.96 -4.23 -14.10
C SER A 271 -4.85 -3.32 -13.25
N MET A 272 -4.58 -2.00 -13.22
CA MET A 272 -5.44 -1.03 -12.54
C MET A 272 -6.89 -1.05 -13.04
N ASN A 273 -7.08 -1.25 -14.36
CA ASN A 273 -8.39 -1.33 -15.01
C ASN A 273 -9.01 -2.76 -15.02
N ARG A 274 -8.39 -3.74 -14.34
CA ARG A 274 -8.87 -5.13 -14.24
C ARG A 274 -8.93 -5.59 -12.78
N PRO A 275 -9.91 -5.12 -11.98
CA PRO A 275 -10.04 -5.52 -10.59
C PRO A 275 -10.16 -7.03 -10.41
N CYS A 276 -9.14 -7.62 -9.79
CA CYS A 276 -9.08 -9.01 -9.33
C CYS A 276 -7.94 -9.11 -8.30
N TYR A 277 -7.93 -10.15 -7.47
CA TYR A 277 -6.97 -10.27 -6.38
C TYR A 277 -5.54 -10.45 -6.87
N ARG A 278 -5.34 -11.10 -8.03
CA ARG A 278 -4.02 -11.17 -8.68
C ARG A 278 -3.54 -9.81 -9.20
N SER A 279 -4.42 -8.98 -9.78
CA SER A 279 -4.05 -7.61 -10.20
C SER A 279 -3.71 -6.72 -9.01
N MET A 280 -4.45 -6.85 -7.90
CA MET A 280 -4.16 -6.20 -6.63
C MET A 280 -2.75 -6.56 -6.14
N LEU A 281 -2.41 -7.87 -6.11
CA LEU A 281 -1.09 -8.34 -5.69
C LEU A 281 0.02 -7.87 -6.64
N SER A 282 -0.18 -7.90 -7.98
CA SER A 282 0.77 -7.36 -8.95
C SER A 282 1.07 -5.87 -8.73
N LEU A 283 0.03 -5.07 -8.45
CA LEU A 283 0.16 -3.64 -8.20
C LEU A 283 0.89 -3.36 -6.89
N TYR A 284 0.59 -4.12 -5.84
CA TYR A 284 1.31 -4.02 -4.56
C TYR A 284 2.78 -4.43 -4.70
N LEU A 285 3.07 -5.61 -5.29
CA LEU A 285 4.44 -6.07 -5.50
C LEU A 285 5.26 -5.06 -6.31
N PHE A 286 4.71 -4.48 -7.37
CA PHE A 286 5.38 -3.40 -8.10
C PHE A 286 5.69 -2.18 -7.23
N ALA A 287 4.77 -1.77 -6.35
CA ALA A 287 5.02 -0.65 -5.45
C ALA A 287 6.16 -0.92 -4.44
N MET A 288 6.43 -2.19 -4.15
CA MET A 288 7.58 -2.63 -3.35
C MET A 288 8.87 -2.81 -4.16
N VAL A 289 8.85 -2.61 -5.48
CA VAL A 289 10.06 -2.62 -6.33
C VAL A 289 10.71 -1.23 -6.30
N PRO A 290 11.97 -1.10 -5.86
CA PRO A 290 12.68 0.17 -5.97
C PRO A 290 12.96 0.52 -7.43
N VAL A 291 12.95 1.82 -7.76
CA VAL A 291 13.34 2.31 -9.09
C VAL A 291 14.81 1.90 -9.36
N PRO A 292 15.11 1.18 -10.46
CA PRO A 292 16.48 0.80 -10.78
C PRO A 292 17.37 2.01 -11.10
N VAL A 293 18.65 1.91 -10.77
CA VAL A 293 19.65 2.92 -11.17
C VAL A 293 19.82 2.92 -12.68
N GLY A 294 19.93 4.11 -13.27
CA GLY A 294 20.02 4.32 -14.72
C GLY A 294 18.66 4.50 -15.41
N ILE A 295 17.54 4.44 -14.68
CA ILE A 295 16.27 5.02 -15.14
C ILE A 295 16.38 6.56 -14.99
N PRO A 296 16.22 7.33 -16.08
CA PRO A 296 16.27 8.78 -16.05
C PRO A 296 14.99 9.36 -15.43
N GLU A 297 15.06 10.59 -14.92
CA GLU A 297 13.98 11.21 -14.14
C GLU A 297 12.72 11.48 -14.99
N ASP A 298 12.87 11.81 -16.27
CA ASP A 298 11.75 11.95 -17.20
C ASP A 298 11.04 10.60 -17.46
N GLU A 299 11.78 9.50 -17.59
CA GLU A 299 11.15 8.16 -17.67
C GLU A 299 10.40 7.85 -16.36
N GLU A 300 10.98 8.20 -15.21
CA GLU A 300 10.35 8.03 -13.89
C GLU A 300 9.04 8.84 -13.77
N GLU A 301 9.03 10.11 -14.18
CA GLU A 301 7.84 10.98 -14.16
C GLU A 301 6.74 10.57 -15.15
N ASN A 302 7.10 10.04 -16.33
CA ASN A 302 6.16 9.75 -17.42
C ASN A 302 5.26 8.49 -17.21
N GLY A 303 5.42 7.77 -16.10
CA GLY A 303 4.68 6.51 -15.85
C GLY A 303 3.96 6.48 -14.51
N VAL A 304 3.37 5.32 -14.17
CA VAL A 304 2.59 5.17 -12.93
C VAL A 304 3.52 5.24 -11.70
N PRO A 305 3.27 6.11 -10.71
CA PRO A 305 4.01 6.13 -9.45
C PRO A 305 3.65 4.95 -8.54
N ALA A 306 4.61 4.43 -7.78
CA ALA A 306 4.42 3.31 -6.85
C ALA A 306 3.23 3.51 -5.88
N GLN A 307 3.11 4.70 -5.30
CA GLN A 307 1.99 5.05 -4.40
C GLN A 307 0.62 4.94 -5.08
N VAL A 308 0.51 5.28 -6.37
CA VAL A 308 -0.74 5.14 -7.14
C VAL A 308 -1.09 3.66 -7.33
N CYS A 309 -0.09 2.79 -7.52
CA CYS A 309 -0.29 1.34 -7.56
C CYS A 309 -0.81 0.79 -6.22
N VAL A 310 -0.27 1.25 -5.07
CA VAL A 310 -0.82 0.89 -3.74
C VAL A 310 -2.27 1.34 -3.62
N HIS A 311 -2.56 2.61 -3.93
CA HIS A 311 -3.93 3.13 -3.84
C HIS A 311 -4.91 2.34 -4.74
N ALA A 312 -4.50 2.01 -5.97
CA ALA A 312 -5.29 1.20 -6.89
C ALA A 312 -5.49 -0.23 -6.37
N ALA A 313 -4.45 -0.87 -5.82
CA ALA A 313 -4.54 -2.21 -5.22
C ALA A 313 -5.57 -2.24 -4.07
N LEU A 314 -5.47 -1.30 -3.13
CA LEU A 314 -6.38 -1.20 -1.98
C LEU A 314 -7.82 -0.87 -2.42
N GLN A 315 -8.00 0.01 -3.41
CA GLN A 315 -9.30 0.27 -4.02
C GLN A 315 -9.89 -0.97 -4.71
N GLN A 316 -9.07 -1.82 -5.35
CA GLN A 316 -9.54 -3.09 -5.90
C GLN A 316 -10.05 -4.03 -4.81
N VAL A 317 -9.41 -4.10 -3.64
CA VAL A 317 -9.95 -4.88 -2.50
C VAL A 317 -11.30 -4.32 -2.05
N GLN A 318 -11.42 -2.99 -1.86
CA GLN A 318 -12.70 -2.38 -1.47
C GLN A 318 -13.81 -2.68 -2.48
N PHE A 319 -13.52 -2.49 -3.77
CA PHE A 319 -14.43 -2.76 -4.87
C PHE A 319 -14.86 -4.23 -4.90
N LEU A 320 -13.91 -5.18 -4.86
CA LEU A 320 -14.23 -6.60 -4.95
C LEU A 320 -15.11 -7.08 -3.79
N ARG A 321 -14.92 -6.54 -2.59
CA ARG A 321 -15.75 -6.80 -1.40
C ARG A 321 -17.12 -6.08 -1.45
N ALA A 322 -17.16 -4.84 -1.93
CA ALA A 322 -18.40 -4.06 -2.05
C ALA A 322 -19.33 -4.58 -3.15
N ARG A 323 -18.77 -5.06 -4.27
CA ARG A 323 -19.49 -5.67 -5.41
C ARG A 323 -20.32 -6.89 -5.01
N GLN A 324 -19.91 -7.61 -3.96
CA GLN A 324 -20.66 -8.74 -3.40
C GLN A 324 -21.87 -8.31 -2.54
N ARG A 325 -21.93 -7.03 -2.12
CA ARG A 325 -22.82 -6.56 -1.05
C ARG A 325 -23.69 -5.35 -1.44
N SER A 326 -23.48 -4.73 -2.61
CA SER A 326 -24.15 -3.46 -2.97
C SER A 326 -24.25 -3.18 -4.47
N LEU A 327 -25.26 -2.37 -4.85
CA LEU A 327 -25.38 -1.74 -6.18
C LEU A 327 -24.30 -0.68 -6.37
N GLU A 328 -23.58 -0.71 -7.50
CA GLU A 328 -22.57 0.30 -7.81
C GLU A 328 -23.00 1.19 -8.98
N PHE A 329 -22.90 2.50 -8.75
CA PHE A 329 -23.18 3.53 -9.74
C PHE A 329 -21.91 4.33 -10.00
N ASN A 330 -21.39 4.29 -11.23
CA ASN A 330 -20.39 5.25 -11.69
C ASN A 330 -20.92 6.05 -12.90
N GLY A 331 -20.20 7.10 -13.29
CA GLY A 331 -20.67 8.02 -14.34
C GLY A 331 -20.76 7.43 -15.76
N SER A 332 -20.26 6.22 -15.99
CA SER A 332 -20.23 5.55 -17.29
C SER A 332 -20.83 4.14 -17.29
N LYS A 333 -21.09 3.54 -16.13
CA LYS A 333 -21.68 2.20 -15.94
C LYS A 333 -22.52 2.16 -14.65
N VAL A 334 -23.67 1.50 -14.74
CA VAL A 334 -24.39 0.99 -13.57
C VAL A 334 -24.09 -0.49 -13.49
N SER A 335 -23.32 -0.91 -12.50
CA SER A 335 -23.30 -2.32 -12.12
C SER A 335 -24.58 -2.56 -11.34
N LEU A 336 -25.61 -3.03 -12.04
CA LEU A 336 -26.72 -3.69 -11.37
C LEU A 336 -26.14 -4.78 -10.47
N LEU A 337 -26.76 -5.01 -9.31
CA LEU A 337 -26.61 -6.28 -8.62
C LEU A 337 -26.82 -7.36 -9.70
N SER A 338 -26.03 -8.44 -9.68
CA SER A 338 -26.55 -9.68 -10.24
C SER A 338 -27.92 -9.86 -9.59
N ASP A 339 -28.98 -9.99 -10.40
CA ASP A 339 -30.39 -9.71 -10.02
C ASP A 339 -30.99 -10.86 -9.18
N GLN A 340 -30.18 -11.29 -8.21
CA GLN A 340 -30.14 -12.57 -7.55
C GLN A 340 -29.72 -12.34 -6.09
N ALA A 341 -30.53 -11.53 -5.41
CA ALA A 341 -30.78 -11.71 -3.98
C ALA A 341 -31.66 -12.96 -3.73
N THR A 342 -31.58 -13.98 -4.59
CA THR A 342 -31.95 -15.35 -4.25
C THR A 342 -30.88 -15.88 -3.29
N PRO A 343 -31.24 -16.42 -2.12
CA PRO A 343 -30.30 -17.16 -1.31
C PRO A 343 -29.89 -18.40 -2.12
N ILE A 344 -28.74 -18.33 -2.78
CA ILE A 344 -28.14 -19.50 -3.38
C ILE A 344 -27.93 -20.48 -2.23
N SER A 345 -28.43 -21.70 -2.37
CA SER A 345 -28.09 -22.80 -1.47
C SER A 345 -26.66 -23.28 -1.77
N THR A 346 -25.70 -22.36 -1.69
CA THR A 346 -24.26 -22.66 -1.64
C THR A 346 -24.04 -23.54 -0.42
N PRO A 347 -23.40 -24.72 -0.56
CA PRO A 347 -23.02 -25.53 0.57
C PRO A 347 -22.27 -24.69 1.61
N GLU A 348 -22.60 -24.90 2.89
CA GLU A 348 -22.07 -24.10 4.01
C GLU A 348 -20.53 -24.06 4.02
N GLN A 349 -19.90 -25.15 3.60
CA GLN A 349 -18.45 -25.27 3.42
C GLN A 349 -17.89 -24.26 2.41
N ILE A 350 -18.53 -24.09 1.24
CA ILE A 350 -18.11 -23.11 0.21
C ILE A 350 -18.28 -21.68 0.75
N ARG A 351 -19.36 -21.43 1.50
CA ARG A 351 -19.60 -20.14 2.16
C ARG A 351 -18.54 -19.84 3.22
N SER A 352 -18.12 -20.84 3.99
CA SER A 352 -17.08 -20.73 5.02
C SER A 352 -15.71 -20.47 4.40
N GLU A 353 -15.30 -21.27 3.42
CA GLU A 353 -14.05 -21.12 2.66
C GLU A 353 -13.95 -19.73 2.02
N PHE A 354 -15.04 -19.27 1.39
CA PHE A 354 -15.12 -17.94 0.79
C PHE A 354 -14.88 -16.81 1.80
N ILE A 355 -15.54 -16.85 2.97
CA ILE A 355 -15.41 -15.81 4.01
C ILE A 355 -14.02 -15.84 4.64
N HIS A 356 -13.46 -17.03 4.86
CA HIS A 356 -12.11 -17.21 5.39
C HIS A 356 -11.08 -16.57 4.44
N ILE A 357 -11.08 -16.94 3.15
CA ILE A 357 -10.16 -16.38 2.15
C ILE A 357 -10.39 -14.86 1.95
N GLU A 358 -11.64 -14.38 1.93
CA GLU A 358 -11.95 -12.93 1.88
C GLU A 358 -11.30 -12.19 3.05
N SER A 359 -11.35 -12.78 4.25
CA SER A 359 -10.86 -12.18 5.49
C SER A 359 -9.33 -12.18 5.54
N MET A 360 -8.67 -13.25 5.08
CA MET A 360 -7.21 -13.32 4.98
C MET A 360 -6.66 -12.28 3.98
N ILE A 361 -7.25 -12.18 2.79
CA ILE A 361 -6.82 -11.20 1.78
C ILE A 361 -7.11 -9.77 2.24
N TYR A 362 -8.22 -9.54 2.96
CA TYR A 362 -8.48 -8.25 3.59
C TYR A 362 -7.47 -7.92 4.68
N TRP A 363 -7.05 -8.89 5.49
CA TRP A 363 -6.00 -8.70 6.49
C TRP A 363 -4.65 -8.36 5.84
N ALA A 364 -4.25 -9.07 4.78
CA ALA A 364 -3.08 -8.73 3.98
C ALA A 364 -3.12 -7.28 3.48
N ALA A 365 -4.27 -6.88 2.91
CA ALA A 365 -4.45 -5.52 2.41
C ALA A 365 -4.45 -4.46 3.52
N MET A 366 -4.97 -4.77 4.72
CA MET A 366 -4.90 -3.91 5.91
C MET A 366 -3.46 -3.73 6.39
N THR A 367 -2.63 -4.78 6.30
CA THR A 367 -1.18 -4.70 6.55
C THR A 367 -0.50 -3.75 5.56
N PHE A 368 -0.80 -3.90 4.27
CA PHE A 368 -0.23 -3.07 3.20
C PHE A 368 -0.63 -1.59 3.32
N ASP A 369 -1.90 -1.32 3.65
CA ASP A 369 -2.45 0.02 3.86
C ASP A 369 -1.84 0.71 5.09
N THR A 370 -1.77 0.00 6.23
CA THR A 370 -1.18 0.53 7.46
C THR A 370 0.32 0.77 7.32
N SER A 371 1.03 -0.13 6.65
CA SER A 371 2.45 0.04 6.26
C SER A 371 2.64 1.34 5.47
N SER A 372 1.86 1.51 4.41
CA SER A 372 1.98 2.65 3.50
C SER A 372 1.61 3.98 4.17
N ALA A 373 0.58 3.99 5.01
CA ALA A 373 0.19 5.17 5.78
C ALA A 373 1.27 5.57 6.81
N LEU A 374 1.95 4.60 7.42
CA LEU A 374 3.03 4.87 8.36
C LEU A 374 4.27 5.43 7.64
N THR A 375 4.72 4.79 6.55
CA THR A 375 5.99 5.12 5.89
C THR A 375 5.88 6.32 4.94
N PHE A 376 4.87 6.36 4.07
CA PHE A 376 4.67 7.45 3.09
C PHE A 376 3.88 8.66 3.64
N ASN A 377 3.55 8.66 4.93
CA ASN A 377 2.77 9.72 5.61
C ASN A 377 1.40 9.99 4.94
N THR A 378 0.78 8.96 4.37
CA THR A 378 -0.53 9.05 3.71
C THR A 378 -1.66 8.80 4.72
N LYS A 379 -2.92 9.01 4.29
CA LYS A 379 -4.08 8.47 5.01
C LYS A 379 -4.32 7.02 4.58
N SER A 380 -4.66 6.18 5.55
CA SER A 380 -5.16 4.82 5.34
C SER A 380 -6.44 4.84 4.49
N ILE A 381 -6.54 3.91 3.54
CA ILE A 381 -7.66 3.77 2.60
C ILE A 381 -8.69 2.76 3.12
N LEU A 382 -8.23 1.66 3.71
CA LEU A 382 -9.08 0.55 4.18
C LEU A 382 -9.57 0.70 5.61
N SER A 383 -8.87 1.50 6.41
CA SER A 383 -9.13 1.71 7.84
C SER A 383 -9.29 3.20 8.15
N SER A 384 -10.15 3.52 9.11
CA SER A 384 -10.44 4.89 9.51
C SER A 384 -9.23 5.52 10.19
N GLY A 385 -9.12 6.83 10.03
CA GLY A 385 -8.15 7.64 10.75
C GLY A 385 -8.49 7.87 12.22
N LEU A 386 -7.88 8.92 12.77
CA LEU A 386 -8.01 9.39 14.15
C LEU A 386 -9.43 9.33 14.75
N LEU A 387 -10.46 9.66 13.97
CA LEU A 387 -11.85 9.82 14.45
C LEU A 387 -12.72 8.56 14.36
N GLY A 388 -12.17 7.39 13.98
CA GLY A 388 -12.97 6.17 13.77
C GLY A 388 -12.30 4.84 14.07
N TRP A 389 -10.97 4.79 14.20
CA TRP A 389 -10.23 3.52 14.34
C TRP A 389 -10.68 2.66 15.52
N GLU A 390 -11.08 3.27 16.64
CA GLU A 390 -11.57 2.56 17.84
C GLU A 390 -12.89 1.82 17.62
N ALA A 391 -13.67 2.22 16.61
CA ALA A 391 -14.94 1.62 16.28
C ALA A 391 -14.80 0.36 15.42
N GLU A 392 -13.65 0.15 14.78
CA GLU A 392 -13.42 -0.96 13.86
C GLU A 392 -13.28 -2.30 14.57
N SER A 393 -14.03 -3.29 14.09
CA SER A 393 -13.98 -4.66 14.59
C SER A 393 -12.59 -5.28 14.44
N SER A 394 -11.85 -4.99 13.36
CA SER A 394 -10.52 -5.55 13.13
C SER A 394 -9.52 -5.18 14.23
N TRP A 395 -9.42 -3.89 14.60
CA TRP A 395 -8.49 -3.47 15.66
C TRP A 395 -8.97 -3.88 17.06
N ARG A 396 -10.28 -3.95 17.29
CA ARG A 396 -10.83 -4.53 18.53
C ARG A 396 -10.48 -6.01 18.66
N MET A 397 -10.61 -6.77 17.57
CA MET A 397 -10.31 -8.19 17.55
C MET A 397 -8.83 -8.47 17.77
N VAL A 398 -7.92 -7.69 17.17
CA VAL A 398 -6.49 -7.72 17.52
C VAL A 398 -6.27 -7.47 19.03
N GLN A 399 -7.07 -6.61 19.67
CA GLN A 399 -7.03 -6.43 21.13
C GLN A 399 -7.46 -7.67 21.89
N THR A 400 -8.58 -8.27 21.49
CA THR A 400 -9.09 -9.50 22.11
C THR A 400 -8.08 -10.64 21.97
N CYS A 401 -7.52 -10.86 20.78
CA CYS A 401 -6.51 -11.90 20.54
C CYS A 401 -5.25 -11.69 21.39
N THR A 402 -4.74 -10.46 21.49
CA THR A 402 -3.57 -10.16 22.33
C THR A 402 -3.87 -10.29 23.82
N ASN A 403 -5.06 -9.93 24.30
CA ASN A 403 -5.44 -10.14 25.69
C ASN A 403 -5.51 -11.65 26.02
N ILE A 404 -6.18 -12.45 25.17
CA ILE A 404 -6.26 -13.91 25.32
C ILE A 404 -4.85 -14.53 25.29
N PHE A 405 -4.02 -14.14 24.32
CA PHE A 405 -2.63 -14.61 24.24
C PHE A 405 -1.84 -14.22 25.49
N HIS A 406 -2.00 -12.99 26.01
CA HIS A 406 -1.32 -12.52 27.20
C HIS A 406 -1.65 -13.39 28.41
N GLU A 407 -2.93 -13.67 28.65
CA GLU A 407 -3.39 -14.55 29.73
C GLU A 407 -2.86 -15.99 29.56
N GLN A 408 -2.99 -16.57 28.36
CA GLN A 408 -2.53 -17.94 28.07
C GLN A 408 -1.01 -18.13 28.21
N SER A 409 -0.22 -17.12 27.84
CA SER A 409 1.25 -17.17 27.88
C SER A 409 1.87 -16.64 29.19
N GLU A 410 1.08 -16.43 30.25
CA GLU A 410 1.60 -16.02 31.56
C GLU A 410 2.72 -16.95 32.05
N ARG A 411 2.47 -18.28 32.05
CA ARG A 411 3.46 -19.27 32.48
C ARG A 411 4.75 -19.25 31.67
N TRP A 412 4.67 -18.94 30.37
CA TRP A 412 5.84 -18.82 29.50
C TRP A 412 6.69 -17.60 29.87
N ARG A 413 6.05 -16.49 30.28
CA ARG A 413 6.76 -15.29 30.73
C ARG A 413 7.34 -15.42 32.14
N THR A 414 6.71 -16.18 33.04
CA THR A 414 7.17 -16.33 34.44
C THR A 414 8.16 -17.48 34.63
N ASN A 415 7.96 -18.61 33.94
CA ASN A 415 8.69 -19.86 34.18
C ASN A 415 9.62 -20.25 33.01
N GLY A 416 9.65 -19.44 31.94
CA GLY A 416 10.29 -19.78 30.67
C GLY A 416 9.37 -20.56 29.72
N VAL A 417 9.73 -20.53 28.44
CA VAL A 417 9.03 -21.25 27.37
C VAL A 417 9.89 -22.40 26.86
N LEU A 418 9.31 -23.59 26.70
CA LEU A 418 9.93 -24.65 25.90
C LEU A 418 9.74 -24.27 24.44
N VAL A 419 10.82 -23.89 23.77
CA VAL A 419 10.76 -23.50 22.36
C VAL A 419 10.53 -24.72 21.48
N THR A 420 9.43 -24.68 20.73
CA THR A 420 9.06 -25.61 19.65
C THR A 420 8.70 -24.79 18.42
N GLU A 421 8.66 -25.40 17.25
CA GLU A 421 8.20 -24.73 16.01
C GLU A 421 6.78 -24.15 16.16
N GLU A 422 5.87 -24.88 16.79
CA GLU A 422 4.49 -24.45 17.04
C GLU A 422 4.43 -23.24 17.98
N THR A 423 5.13 -23.29 19.13
CA THR A 423 5.14 -22.16 20.10
C THR A 423 5.85 -20.93 19.52
N ALA A 424 6.89 -21.13 18.72
CA ALA A 424 7.55 -20.07 17.96
C ALA A 424 6.58 -19.37 17.01
N ASN A 425 5.88 -20.14 16.15
CA ASN A 425 4.87 -19.62 15.23
C ASN A 425 3.74 -18.89 15.96
N GLN A 426 3.31 -19.38 17.11
CA GLN A 426 2.28 -18.73 17.93
C GLN A 426 2.76 -17.39 18.51
N ILE A 427 3.99 -17.32 19.03
CA ILE A 427 4.58 -16.10 19.57
C ILE A 427 4.80 -15.06 18.46
N ILE A 428 5.47 -15.46 17.36
CA ILE A 428 5.81 -14.59 16.23
C ILE A 428 4.55 -14.07 15.55
N GLY A 429 3.59 -14.95 15.24
CA GLY A 429 2.34 -14.56 14.58
C GLY A 429 1.51 -13.58 15.42
N ALA A 430 1.29 -13.88 16.70
CA ALA A 430 0.55 -12.98 17.59
C ALA A 430 1.29 -11.64 17.78
N ALA A 431 2.62 -11.65 17.81
CA ALA A 431 3.42 -10.43 17.89
C ALA A 431 3.39 -9.61 16.59
N HIS A 432 3.32 -10.23 15.40
CA HIS A 432 3.12 -9.51 14.13
C HIS A 432 1.78 -8.77 14.09
N ALA A 433 0.69 -9.42 14.53
CA ALA A 433 -0.62 -8.80 14.62
C ALA A 433 -0.61 -7.56 15.54
N TRP A 434 0.07 -7.64 16.69
CA TRP A 434 0.19 -6.51 17.60
C TRP A 434 1.17 -5.43 17.10
N LYS A 435 2.28 -5.80 16.45
CA LYS A 435 3.18 -4.86 15.76
C LYS A 435 2.42 -4.04 14.72
N LEU A 436 1.50 -4.64 13.99
CA LEU A 436 0.63 -3.91 13.07
C LEU A 436 -0.33 -2.94 13.79
N ARG A 437 -0.78 -3.26 15.00
CA ARG A 437 -1.53 -2.31 15.85
C ARG A 437 -0.64 -1.14 16.30
N VAL A 438 0.61 -1.38 16.70
CA VAL A 438 1.57 -0.30 17.03
C VAL A 438 1.76 0.62 15.82
N TRP A 439 1.94 0.04 14.63
CA TRP A 439 2.00 0.79 13.37
C TRP A 439 0.73 1.62 13.15
N LYS A 440 -0.45 1.04 13.33
CA LYS A 440 -1.73 1.74 13.22
C LYS A 440 -1.80 2.93 14.17
N MET A 441 -1.41 2.78 15.44
CA MET A 441 -1.37 3.90 16.40
C MET A 441 -0.40 5.00 15.94
N GLY A 442 0.74 4.62 15.36
CA GLY A 442 1.64 5.56 14.71
C GLY A 442 1.02 6.31 13.53
N THR A 443 0.23 5.65 12.67
CA THR A 443 -0.50 6.36 11.60
C THR A 443 -1.50 7.38 12.14
N ILE A 444 -2.16 7.06 13.26
CA ILE A 444 -3.16 7.91 13.91
C ILE A 444 -2.49 9.13 14.58
N LEU A 445 -1.35 8.93 15.25
CA LEU A 445 -0.54 10.01 15.82
C LEU A 445 0.00 10.93 14.71
N LYS A 446 0.55 10.37 13.64
CA LYS A 446 0.99 11.14 12.46
C LYS A 446 -0.15 11.94 11.84
N GLU A 447 -1.35 11.36 11.75
CA GLU A 447 -2.55 12.08 11.28
C GLU A 447 -2.93 13.23 12.21
N ALA A 448 -2.95 13.01 13.53
CA ALA A 448 -3.27 14.02 14.52
C ALA A 448 -2.33 15.23 14.44
N LEU A 449 -1.01 14.97 14.38
CA LEU A 449 0.04 15.98 14.28
C LEU A 449 0.00 16.73 12.94
N ARG A 450 -0.01 16.00 11.81
CA ARG A 450 0.04 16.56 10.44
C ARG A 450 -1.15 17.45 10.12
N GLU A 451 -2.33 17.16 10.68
CA GLU A 451 -3.57 17.89 10.39
C GLU A 451 -3.92 18.94 11.44
N GLY A 452 -3.07 19.13 12.46
CA GLY A 452 -3.25 20.14 13.49
C GLY A 452 -4.53 19.93 14.32
N HIS A 453 -4.81 18.67 14.68
CA HIS A 453 -5.93 18.36 15.59
C HIS A 453 -5.66 18.94 16.99
N GLY A 454 -6.73 19.18 17.76
CA GLY A 454 -6.62 19.77 19.09
C GLY A 454 -5.87 18.89 20.09
N GLU A 455 -5.35 19.53 21.15
CA GLU A 455 -4.49 18.89 22.17
C GLU A 455 -5.04 17.57 22.72
N ASP A 456 -6.32 17.52 23.07
CA ASP A 456 -6.96 16.29 23.59
C ASP A 456 -6.83 15.12 22.60
N ALA A 457 -6.95 15.38 21.30
CA ALA A 457 -6.88 14.35 20.26
C ALA A 457 -5.44 13.93 19.96
N VAL A 458 -4.47 14.86 20.00
CA VAL A 458 -3.04 14.55 19.89
C VAL A 458 -2.57 13.74 21.10
N TYR A 459 -2.93 14.15 22.30
CA TYR A 459 -2.57 13.46 23.54
C TYR A 459 -3.23 12.08 23.65
N HIS A 460 -4.48 11.93 23.18
CA HIS A 460 -5.16 10.64 23.07
C HIS A 460 -4.46 9.70 22.08
N ALA A 461 -4.08 10.19 20.90
CA ALA A 461 -3.34 9.42 19.90
C ALA A 461 -1.96 8.99 20.43
N TYR A 462 -1.23 9.89 21.08
CA TYR A 462 0.03 9.61 21.76
C TYR A 462 -0.14 8.52 22.85
N SER A 463 -1.13 8.68 23.73
CA SER A 463 -1.36 7.74 24.83
C SER A 463 -1.72 6.34 24.29
N SER A 464 -2.50 6.28 23.21
CA SER A 464 -2.84 5.03 22.52
C SER A 464 -1.61 4.35 21.91
N ALA A 465 -0.68 5.13 21.35
CA ALA A 465 0.59 4.62 20.80
C ALA A 465 1.54 4.14 21.90
N ALA A 466 1.72 4.94 22.96
CA ALA A 466 2.56 4.59 24.11
C ALA A 466 2.06 3.31 24.81
N GLU A 467 0.74 3.17 24.99
CA GLU A 467 0.12 1.97 25.55
C GLU A 467 0.29 0.74 24.65
N ALA A 468 0.16 0.89 23.32
CA ALA A 468 0.40 -0.20 22.39
C ALA A 468 1.87 -0.68 22.42
N ILE A 469 2.84 0.24 22.53
CA ILE A 469 4.27 -0.09 22.71
C ILE A 469 4.49 -0.80 24.05
N ARG A 470 3.94 -0.26 25.14
CA ARG A 470 4.04 -0.85 26.49
C ARG A 470 3.51 -2.29 26.50
N GLN A 471 2.34 -2.53 25.91
CA GLN A 471 1.73 -3.85 25.86
C GLN A 471 2.54 -4.85 25.00
N PHE A 472 3.21 -4.38 23.93
CA PHE A 472 4.15 -5.21 23.17
C PHE A 472 5.35 -5.65 24.03
N ASN A 473 5.96 -4.68 24.72
CA ASN A 473 7.12 -4.89 25.59
C ASN A 473 6.82 -5.82 26.78
N VAL A 474 5.60 -5.80 27.33
CA VAL A 474 5.20 -6.69 28.43
C VAL A 474 4.79 -8.08 27.93
N THR A 475 4.14 -8.18 26.76
CA THR A 475 3.53 -9.44 26.29
C THR A 475 4.46 -10.28 25.43
N TYR A 476 5.18 -9.66 24.48
CA TYR A 476 5.90 -10.36 23.43
C TYR A 476 7.42 -10.29 23.59
N ARG A 477 7.99 -9.11 23.94
CA ARG A 477 9.45 -8.93 24.00
C ARG A 477 10.21 -9.95 24.87
N PRO A 478 9.73 -10.39 26.05
CA PRO A 478 10.42 -11.42 26.84
C PRO A 478 10.42 -12.79 26.14
N LEU A 479 9.32 -13.13 25.46
CA LEU A 479 9.18 -14.40 24.73
C LEU A 479 10.04 -14.40 23.46
N LEU A 480 10.04 -13.29 22.71
CA LEU A 480 10.88 -13.09 21.54
C LEU A 480 12.38 -13.11 21.90
N ALA A 481 12.78 -12.51 23.03
CA ALA A 481 14.17 -12.57 23.49
C ALA A 481 14.62 -14.00 23.85
N ALA A 482 13.78 -14.76 24.56
CA ALA A 482 14.06 -16.18 24.84
C ALA A 482 14.15 -17.02 23.56
N PHE A 483 13.24 -16.77 22.61
CA PHE A 483 13.23 -17.44 21.30
C PHE A 483 14.46 -17.12 20.46
N PHE A 484 14.89 -15.85 20.44
CA PHE A 484 16.06 -15.37 19.72
C PHE A 484 17.37 -15.98 20.24
N ILE A 485 17.50 -16.12 21.57
CA ILE A 485 18.62 -16.83 22.21
C ILE A 485 18.62 -18.31 21.80
N PHE A 486 17.45 -18.97 21.80
CA PHE A 486 17.32 -20.35 21.36
C PHE A 486 17.74 -20.54 19.90
N LEU A 487 17.18 -19.75 18.97
CA LEU A 487 17.52 -19.82 17.55
C LEU A 487 19.00 -19.57 17.26
N SER A 488 19.64 -18.68 18.03
CA SER A 488 21.07 -18.38 17.89
C SER A 488 21.98 -19.57 18.21
N GLY A 489 21.45 -20.63 18.83
CA GLY A 489 22.18 -21.86 19.16
C GLY A 489 22.16 -22.96 18.08
N PHE A 490 21.42 -22.78 16.97
CA PHE A 490 21.28 -23.81 15.93
C PHE A 490 22.18 -23.56 14.72
N GLU A 491 22.62 -24.65 14.07
CA GLU A 491 23.25 -24.58 12.76
C GLU A 491 22.22 -24.18 11.70
N LYS A 492 22.56 -23.17 10.89
CA LYS A 492 21.66 -22.51 9.92
C LYS A 492 21.52 -23.30 8.62
N GLN A 493 21.21 -24.58 8.72
CA GLN A 493 21.00 -25.50 7.60
C GLN A 493 19.52 -25.90 7.43
N ASP A 494 18.71 -25.75 8.47
CA ASP A 494 17.26 -26.00 8.40
C ASP A 494 16.51 -24.73 7.92
N TRP A 495 15.89 -24.83 6.75
CA TRP A 495 15.10 -23.76 6.14
C TRP A 495 13.96 -23.26 7.03
N VAL A 496 13.34 -24.12 7.84
CA VAL A 496 12.26 -23.70 8.75
C VAL A 496 12.80 -22.75 9.83
N LEU A 497 13.95 -23.08 10.40
CA LEU A 497 14.63 -22.21 11.37
C LEU A 497 15.08 -20.88 10.73
N ILE A 498 15.53 -20.90 9.47
CA ILE A 498 15.89 -19.68 8.72
C ILE A 498 14.67 -18.74 8.58
N VAL A 499 13.50 -19.27 8.18
CA VAL A 499 12.28 -18.46 8.04
C VAL A 499 11.81 -17.89 9.39
N LEU A 500 11.84 -18.69 10.47
CA LEU A 500 11.50 -18.22 11.81
C LEU A 500 12.46 -17.13 12.32
N PHE A 501 13.75 -17.26 12.02
CA PHE A 501 14.79 -16.27 12.34
C PHE A 501 14.52 -14.95 11.61
N PHE A 502 14.27 -15.02 10.31
CA PHE A 502 13.90 -13.88 9.46
C PHE A 502 12.65 -13.14 9.97
N ALA A 503 11.57 -13.89 10.25
CA ALA A 503 10.32 -13.31 10.74
C ALA A 503 10.50 -12.63 12.11
N THR A 504 11.35 -13.18 12.98
CA THR A 504 11.68 -12.60 14.29
C THR A 504 12.49 -11.32 14.16
N ASP A 505 13.50 -11.28 13.30
CA ASP A 505 14.30 -10.08 13.08
C ASP A 505 13.49 -8.97 12.39
N GLU A 506 12.76 -9.30 11.32
CA GLU A 506 11.84 -8.38 10.62
C GLU A 506 10.83 -7.76 11.60
N LEU A 507 10.22 -8.58 12.46
CA LEU A 507 9.30 -8.13 13.49
C LEU A 507 9.92 -7.08 14.41
N MET A 508 11.15 -7.31 14.89
CA MET A 508 11.85 -6.40 15.81
C MET A 508 12.32 -5.12 15.11
N VAL A 509 12.91 -5.23 13.91
CA VAL A 509 13.26 -4.11 13.04
C VAL A 509 12.03 -3.23 12.79
N HIS A 510 10.92 -3.82 12.36
CA HIS A 510 9.68 -3.11 12.06
C HIS A 510 9.00 -2.53 13.30
N HIS A 511 9.09 -3.18 14.45
CA HIS A 511 8.60 -2.63 15.72
C HIS A 511 9.35 -1.34 16.06
N HIS A 512 10.68 -1.39 16.16
CA HIS A 512 11.48 -0.23 16.56
C HIS A 512 11.52 0.87 15.49
N LEU A 513 11.53 0.53 14.20
CA LEU A 513 11.38 1.49 13.10
C LEU A 513 10.10 2.33 13.24
N SER A 514 8.97 1.70 13.60
CA SER A 514 7.71 2.45 13.78
C SER A 514 7.77 3.46 14.93
N ILE A 515 8.51 3.12 15.99
CA ILE A 515 8.74 4.01 17.13
C ILE A 515 9.58 5.20 16.70
N LEU A 516 10.67 4.99 15.95
CA LEU A 516 11.49 6.08 15.43
C LEU A 516 10.73 6.96 14.43
N ILE A 517 9.88 6.39 13.57
CA ILE A 517 8.99 7.14 12.66
C ILE A 517 7.96 7.98 13.44
N MET A 518 7.44 7.48 14.56
CA MET A 518 6.57 8.26 15.45
C MET A 518 7.32 9.43 16.09
N ILE A 519 8.53 9.18 16.61
CA ILE A 519 9.36 10.21 17.26
C ILE A 519 9.75 11.30 16.26
N ASP A 520 10.19 10.95 15.05
CA ASP A 520 10.51 11.92 14.01
C ASP A 520 9.31 12.78 13.62
N ALA A 521 8.09 12.21 13.59
CA ALA A 521 6.87 12.99 13.37
C ALA A 521 6.54 13.96 14.52
N ILE A 522 6.84 13.59 15.77
CA ILE A 522 6.69 14.46 16.95
C ILE A 522 7.75 15.59 16.92
N GLU A 523 9.00 15.28 16.54
CA GLU A 523 10.08 16.26 16.33
C GLU A 523 9.73 17.26 15.23
N ILE A 524 9.24 16.79 14.07
CA ILE A 524 8.79 17.65 12.96
C ILE A 524 7.60 18.54 13.36
N ALA A 525 6.74 18.06 14.27
CA ALA A 525 5.64 18.83 14.83
C ALA A 525 6.05 19.74 16.01
N SER A 526 7.34 19.74 16.40
CA SER A 526 7.90 20.52 17.52
C SER A 526 7.16 20.30 18.85
N ARG A 527 6.78 19.05 19.14
CA ARG A 527 6.02 18.66 20.33
C ARG A 527 6.93 18.14 21.45
N GLU A 528 7.77 19.03 21.97
CA GLU A 528 8.72 18.75 23.07
C GLU A 528 8.04 18.12 24.29
N ASP A 529 6.83 18.56 24.62
CA ASP A 529 6.03 18.03 25.73
C ASP A 529 5.67 16.54 25.59
N ILE A 530 5.74 15.99 24.38
CA ILE A 530 5.55 14.57 24.08
C ILE A 530 6.93 13.88 23.95
N LEU A 531 7.93 14.54 23.37
CA LEU A 531 9.29 14.00 23.24
C LEU A 531 9.93 13.70 24.59
N GLU A 532 9.82 14.60 25.58
CA GLU A 532 10.30 14.38 26.95
C GLU A 532 9.73 13.07 27.54
N LYS A 533 8.43 12.85 27.36
CA LYS A 533 7.70 11.66 27.84
C LYS A 533 8.07 10.38 27.07
N MET A 534 8.62 10.51 25.86
CA MET A 534 9.07 9.39 25.03
C MET A 534 10.59 9.16 25.06
N SER A 535 11.35 9.95 25.81
CA SER A 535 12.82 9.87 25.93
C SER A 535 13.37 8.45 26.13
N VAL A 536 12.86 7.72 27.14
CA VAL A 536 13.28 6.33 27.40
C VAL A 536 12.91 5.39 26.25
N THR A 537 11.71 5.54 25.69
CA THR A 537 11.23 4.74 24.54
C THR A 537 12.04 5.01 23.27
N LYS A 538 12.51 6.25 23.10
CA LYS A 538 13.39 6.70 22.01
C LYS A 538 14.75 6.02 22.10
N SER A 539 15.43 6.12 23.25
CA SER A 539 16.74 5.47 23.45
C SER A 539 16.66 3.94 23.35
N ASP A 540 15.62 3.32 23.90
CA ASP A 540 15.39 1.86 23.77
C ASP A 540 15.17 1.44 22.31
N ALA A 541 14.42 2.23 21.52
CA ALA A 541 14.20 1.94 20.10
C ALA A 541 15.44 2.21 19.24
N GLN A 542 16.22 3.26 19.52
CA GLN A 542 17.50 3.51 18.84
C GLN A 542 18.47 2.36 19.07
N GLY A 543 18.71 1.99 20.34
CA GLY A 543 19.62 0.91 20.71
C GLY A 543 19.17 -0.46 20.20
N SER A 544 17.87 -0.77 20.32
CA SER A 544 17.34 -2.06 19.85
C SER A 544 17.37 -2.19 18.33
N LEU A 545 17.05 -1.13 17.57
CA LEU A 545 17.16 -1.17 16.10
C LEU A 545 18.61 -1.31 15.65
N LEU A 546 19.54 -0.58 16.26
CA LEU A 546 20.98 -0.73 15.99
C LEU A 546 21.46 -2.17 16.25
N ASN A 547 21.03 -2.78 17.36
CA ASN A 547 21.35 -4.17 17.69
C ASN A 547 20.80 -5.14 16.63
N CYS A 548 19.57 -4.95 16.13
CA CYS A 548 19.01 -5.72 15.01
C CYS A 548 19.86 -5.56 13.74
N LEU A 549 20.29 -4.33 13.39
CA LEU A 549 21.17 -4.12 12.23
C LEU A 549 22.51 -4.84 12.39
N GLN A 550 23.20 -4.67 13.53
CA GLN A 550 24.48 -5.34 13.81
C GLN A 550 24.33 -6.87 13.81
N PHE A 551 23.21 -7.37 14.31
CA PHE A 551 22.87 -8.79 14.26
C PHE A 551 22.65 -9.26 12.82
N GLY A 552 21.88 -8.53 12.01
CA GLY A 552 21.66 -8.84 10.60
C GLY A 552 22.93 -8.78 9.74
N LEU A 553 23.89 -7.93 10.08
CA LEU A 553 25.24 -7.92 9.48
C LEU A 553 26.05 -9.18 9.85
N SER A 554 25.94 -9.63 11.10
CA SER A 554 26.72 -10.76 11.63
C SER A 554 26.17 -12.12 11.20
N ASN A 555 24.86 -12.21 10.94
CA ASN A 555 24.17 -13.47 10.70
C ASN A 555 24.01 -13.77 9.21
N HIS A 556 24.72 -14.79 8.74
CA HIS A 556 24.77 -15.18 7.34
C HIS A 556 23.87 -16.40 7.03
N PHE A 557 23.31 -16.44 5.82
CA PHE A 557 22.38 -17.45 5.32
C PHE A 557 22.62 -17.78 3.84
N THR A 558 22.46 -19.03 3.46
CA THR A 558 22.50 -19.46 2.05
C THR A 558 21.16 -19.20 1.38
N ILE A 559 21.14 -18.73 0.14
CA ILE A 559 19.94 -18.61 -0.69
C ILE A 559 19.89 -19.75 -1.73
N PRO A 560 18.72 -20.12 -2.28
CA PRO A 560 18.61 -21.10 -3.35
C PRO A 560 19.62 -20.86 -4.50
N THR A 561 20.40 -21.88 -4.86
CA THR A 561 21.35 -21.83 -5.99
C THR A 561 20.61 -21.84 -7.32
N ARG A 562 21.10 -21.11 -8.33
CA ARG A 562 20.58 -21.20 -9.70
C ARG A 562 20.93 -22.57 -10.30
N GLN A 563 19.94 -23.27 -10.86
CA GLN A 563 20.21 -24.52 -11.56
C GLN A 563 21.14 -24.26 -12.75
N GLY A 564 22.20 -25.08 -12.88
CA GLY A 564 23.20 -24.95 -13.95
C GLY A 564 24.42 -24.07 -13.61
N SER A 565 24.52 -23.47 -12.42
CA SER A 565 25.78 -22.88 -11.96
C SER A 565 26.62 -23.90 -11.19
N ASP A 566 27.83 -24.19 -11.66
CA ASP A 566 28.83 -25.02 -10.95
C ASP A 566 29.33 -24.36 -9.64
N TYR A 567 28.97 -23.09 -9.41
CA TYR A 567 29.34 -22.29 -8.25
C TYR A 567 28.32 -22.43 -7.13
N SER A 568 28.77 -22.85 -5.95
CA SER A 568 28.00 -22.75 -4.72
C SER A 568 27.93 -21.28 -4.29
N VAL A 569 26.75 -20.67 -4.37
CA VAL A 569 26.54 -19.30 -3.91
C VAL A 569 26.82 -19.25 -2.40
N GLY A 570 27.76 -18.38 -1.99
CA GLY A 570 28.18 -18.25 -0.59
C GLY A 570 27.08 -17.71 0.33
N PRO A 571 27.26 -17.81 1.67
CA PRO A 571 26.26 -17.34 2.62
C PRO A 571 26.29 -15.80 2.73
N PHE A 572 25.11 -15.16 2.70
CA PHE A 572 24.95 -13.71 2.75
C PHE A 572 24.43 -13.21 4.11
N PRO A 573 24.88 -12.04 4.59
CA PRO A 573 24.25 -11.37 5.74
C PRO A 573 22.75 -11.15 5.52
N LEU A 574 21.96 -11.29 6.59
CA LEU A 574 20.51 -11.09 6.61
C LEU A 574 20.09 -9.75 5.96
N VAL A 575 20.85 -8.68 6.22
CA VAL A 575 20.64 -7.34 5.63
C VAL A 575 20.66 -7.34 4.09
N ALA A 576 21.52 -8.15 3.47
CA ALA A 576 21.65 -8.21 2.00
C ALA A 576 20.44 -8.87 1.34
N ILE A 577 19.72 -9.71 2.09
CA ILE A 577 18.58 -10.50 1.63
C ILE A 577 17.23 -9.99 2.19
N ASP A 578 17.18 -8.78 2.73
CA ASP A 578 15.97 -8.19 3.33
C ASP A 578 14.86 -7.84 2.31
N PRO A 579 13.58 -8.21 2.55
CA PRO A 579 12.45 -7.93 1.65
C PRO A 579 12.01 -6.45 1.58
N TYR A 580 12.41 -5.61 2.54
CA TYR A 580 12.04 -4.20 2.67
C TYR A 580 13.29 -3.28 2.77
N PRO A 581 14.18 -3.23 1.76
CA PRO A 581 15.42 -2.46 1.85
C PRO A 581 15.21 -0.94 2.06
N HIS A 582 14.01 -0.44 1.77
CA HIS A 582 13.61 0.94 2.06
C HIS A 582 13.21 1.16 3.54
N HIS A 583 12.74 0.13 4.25
CA HIS A 583 12.56 0.19 5.71
C HIS A 583 13.90 0.19 6.43
N LEU A 584 14.86 -0.65 6.01
CA LEU A 584 16.23 -0.61 6.52
C LEU A 584 16.91 0.74 6.23
N LEU A 585 16.78 1.28 5.00
CA LEU A 585 17.25 2.62 4.65
C LEU A 585 16.64 3.71 5.55
N ALA A 586 15.32 3.68 5.78
CA ALA A 586 14.66 4.65 6.66
C ALA A 586 15.11 4.51 8.13
N GLY A 587 15.27 3.28 8.61
CA GLY A 587 15.82 2.99 9.94
C GLY A 587 17.23 3.53 10.12
N VAL A 588 18.11 3.30 9.14
CA VAL A 588 19.47 3.85 9.12
C VAL A 588 19.43 5.39 9.12
N GLN A 589 18.60 6.03 8.30
CA GLN A 589 18.51 7.50 8.26
C GLN A 589 18.05 8.09 9.61
N LEU A 590 17.07 7.47 10.27
CA LEU A 590 16.58 7.89 11.58
C LEU A 590 17.62 7.67 12.69
N LEU A 591 18.35 6.54 12.66
CA LEU A 591 19.48 6.29 13.56
C LEU A 591 20.61 7.28 13.34
N TRP A 592 20.97 7.57 12.09
CA TRP A 592 22.04 8.52 11.74
C TRP A 592 21.72 9.92 12.28
N LYS A 593 20.52 10.43 12.01
CA LYS A 593 20.01 11.70 12.59
C LYS A 593 20.09 11.71 14.12
N GLY A 594 19.75 10.58 14.76
CA GLY A 594 19.85 10.42 16.21
C GLY A 594 21.29 10.49 16.72
N ILE A 595 22.20 9.70 16.14
CA ILE A 595 23.62 9.64 16.50
C ILE A 595 24.31 11.00 16.30
N GLU A 596 24.01 11.71 15.21
CA GLU A 596 24.58 13.03 14.97
C GLU A 596 24.13 14.05 16.02
N ARG A 597 22.84 14.08 16.38
CA ARG A 597 22.35 14.90 17.51
C ARG A 597 23.03 14.50 18.82
N ASP A 598 23.06 13.22 19.15
CA ASP A 598 23.58 12.74 20.43
C ASP A 598 25.11 13.01 20.55
N PHE A 599 25.82 13.10 19.43
CA PHE A 599 27.20 13.60 19.36
C PHE A 599 27.31 15.12 19.48
N ASP A 600 26.49 15.88 18.75
CA ASP A 600 26.48 17.35 18.78
C ASP A 600 26.08 17.89 20.19
N ASP A 601 25.21 17.16 20.91
CA ASP A 601 24.82 17.38 22.30
C ASP A 601 25.86 16.85 23.33
N GLY A 602 26.98 16.30 22.87
CA GLY A 602 28.09 15.81 23.70
C GLY A 602 27.79 14.56 24.54
N GLN A 603 26.76 13.78 24.19
CA GLN A 603 26.38 12.55 24.91
C GLN A 603 27.25 11.34 24.54
N ILE A 604 27.85 11.36 23.34
CA ILE A 604 28.79 10.33 22.85
C ILE A 604 30.08 10.96 22.32
N ASP A 605 31.20 10.22 22.41
CA ASP A 605 32.48 10.68 21.89
C ASP A 605 32.63 10.40 20.38
N GLN A 606 33.67 10.98 19.76
CA GLN A 606 33.97 10.81 18.33
C GLN A 606 34.12 9.32 17.97
N THR A 607 34.86 8.56 18.78
CA THR A 607 35.10 7.12 18.58
C THR A 607 33.80 6.33 18.52
N THR A 608 32.88 6.60 19.45
CA THR A 608 31.55 5.96 19.49
C THR A 608 30.73 6.39 18.29
N CYS A 609 30.67 7.68 17.95
CA CYS A 609 29.97 8.18 16.77
C CYS A 609 30.46 7.50 15.48
N GLU A 610 31.77 7.41 15.26
CA GLU A 610 32.37 6.77 14.08
C GLU A 610 32.06 5.26 14.03
N ASN A 611 32.17 4.54 15.16
CA ASN A 611 31.84 3.13 15.25
C ASN A 611 30.36 2.87 14.90
N LEU A 612 29.45 3.68 15.44
CA LEU A 612 28.02 3.57 15.17
C LEU A 612 27.69 3.90 13.70
N GLN A 613 28.25 4.97 13.14
CA GLN A 613 28.08 5.33 11.74
C GLN A 613 28.68 4.29 10.78
N SER A 614 29.76 3.59 11.18
CA SER A 614 30.34 2.49 10.42
C SER A 614 29.37 1.29 10.30
N ILE A 615 28.68 0.91 11.38
CA ILE A 615 27.63 -0.13 11.35
C ILE A 615 26.49 0.26 10.40
N LEU A 616 26.05 1.51 10.47
CA LEU A 616 25.03 2.05 9.58
C LEU A 616 25.47 2.07 8.12
N LEU A 617 26.72 2.44 7.84
CA LEU A 617 27.26 2.46 6.49
C LEU A 617 27.39 1.04 5.90
N GLN A 618 27.92 0.08 6.67
CA GLN A 618 28.00 -1.33 6.26
C GLN A 618 26.61 -1.90 5.93
N THR A 619 25.59 -1.53 6.71
CA THR A 619 24.19 -1.86 6.44
C THR A 619 23.77 -1.34 5.06
N LEU A 620 23.99 -0.04 4.80
CA LEU A 620 23.62 0.59 3.52
C LEU A 620 24.40 0.07 2.31
N GLU A 621 25.61 -0.46 2.50
CA GLU A 621 26.44 -1.00 1.41
C GLU A 621 25.98 -2.39 0.99
N LEU A 622 25.44 -3.20 1.92
CA LEU A 622 24.88 -4.52 1.64
C LEU A 622 23.46 -4.50 1.07
N LEU A 623 22.69 -3.43 1.30
CA LEU A 623 21.39 -3.25 0.65
C LEU A 623 21.53 -3.24 -0.89
N PRO A 624 20.48 -3.61 -1.65
CA PRO A 624 20.54 -3.70 -3.11
C PRO A 624 20.99 -2.39 -3.81
N GLN A 625 22.27 -2.29 -4.16
CA GLN A 625 22.87 -1.11 -4.81
C GLN A 625 22.32 -0.81 -6.21
N THR A 626 21.53 -1.72 -6.78
CA THR A 626 20.75 -1.53 -8.01
C THR A 626 19.54 -0.62 -7.82
N SER A 627 19.14 -0.32 -6.57
CA SER A 627 18.11 0.65 -6.21
C SER A 627 18.64 2.10 -6.22
N LYS A 628 17.90 3.01 -6.88
CA LYS A 628 18.20 4.45 -6.95
C LYS A 628 18.15 5.12 -5.57
N SER A 629 17.23 4.72 -4.69
CA SER A 629 17.11 5.28 -3.35
C SER A 629 18.19 4.78 -2.39
N VAL A 630 18.52 3.48 -2.45
CA VAL A 630 19.60 2.88 -1.65
C VAL A 630 20.92 3.52 -2.02
N ARG A 631 21.31 3.50 -3.31
CA ARG A 631 22.59 4.05 -3.77
C ARG A 631 22.77 5.51 -3.37
N LYS A 632 21.73 6.34 -3.54
CA LYS A 632 21.73 7.75 -3.10
C LYS A 632 21.93 7.87 -1.58
N GLY A 633 21.26 7.03 -0.79
CA GLY A 633 21.44 6.98 0.67
C GLY A 633 22.86 6.58 1.08
N THR A 634 23.42 5.54 0.46
CA THR A 634 24.80 5.08 0.68
C THR A 634 25.83 6.15 0.31
N GLU A 635 25.65 6.83 -0.83
CA GLU A 635 26.51 7.95 -1.25
C GLU A 635 26.44 9.13 -0.26
N GLN A 636 25.24 9.50 0.21
CA GLN A 636 25.05 10.54 1.23
C GLN A 636 25.72 10.17 2.56
N ALA A 637 25.55 8.93 3.03
CA ALA A 637 26.19 8.43 4.25
C ALA A 637 27.72 8.41 4.15
N ARG A 638 28.29 7.93 3.02
CA ARG A 638 29.74 7.98 2.76
C ARG A 638 30.27 9.41 2.79
N LEU A 639 29.58 10.36 2.18
CA LEU A 639 29.99 11.77 2.19
C LEU A 639 29.91 12.40 3.59
N ALA A 640 28.90 12.04 4.40
CA ALA A 640 28.79 12.49 5.78
C ALA A 640 29.93 11.91 6.66
N PHE A 641 30.19 10.62 6.53
CA PHE A 641 31.26 9.91 7.26
C PHE A 641 32.66 10.47 6.92
N LEU A 642 32.97 10.62 5.63
CA LEU A 642 34.27 11.14 5.17
C LEU A 642 34.51 12.60 5.61
N ARG A 643 33.47 13.43 5.73
CA ARG A 643 33.59 14.80 6.23
C ARG A 643 33.99 14.87 7.72
N ARG A 644 33.63 13.86 8.52
CA ARG A 644 34.02 13.77 9.94
C ARG A 644 35.41 13.17 10.13
N GLY A 645 35.86 12.28 9.25
CA GLY A 645 37.19 11.65 9.28
C GLY A 645 38.36 12.55 8.88
N VAL A 646 38.13 13.81 8.47
CA VAL A 646 39.19 14.80 8.23
C VAL A 646 39.36 15.64 9.50
N PRO A 647 40.53 15.62 10.17
CA PRO A 647 40.77 16.48 11.32
C PRO A 647 40.64 17.95 10.91
N SER A 648 39.86 18.73 11.66
CA SER A 648 39.78 20.18 11.47
C SER A 648 41.12 20.83 11.83
N SER A 649 42.01 20.95 10.86
CA SER A 649 43.32 21.56 11.02
C SER A 649 43.19 23.07 11.23
N GLY A 650 43.10 23.48 12.50
CA GLY A 650 43.50 24.79 13.02
C GLY A 650 42.85 26.03 12.40
N SER A 651 42.00 26.69 13.16
CA SER A 651 41.71 28.12 12.96
C SER A 651 41.53 28.82 14.31
N SER A 652 42.61 28.80 15.10
CA SER A 652 42.82 29.78 16.18
C SER A 652 43.73 30.88 15.63
N ILE A 653 43.15 32.05 15.36
CA ILE A 653 43.83 33.35 15.27
C ILE A 653 42.94 34.35 16.02
#